data_AF-A0A9N8E9B3-F1
#
_entry.id   AF-A0A9N8E9B3-F1
#
_cell.length_a   1.000
_cell.length_b   1.000
_cell.length_c   1.000
_cell.angle_alpha   90.00
_cell.angle_beta   90.00
_cell.angle_gamma   90.00
#
_symmetry.space_group_name_H-M   'P 1'
#
loop_
_entity.id
_entity.type
_entity.pdbx_description
1 polymer ?
#
loop_
_entity_poly.entity_id
_entity_poly.type
_entity_poly.pdbx_seq_one_letter_code
_entity_poly.pdbx_strand_id
1 'polypeptide(L)'
;MDDSEVTRQAIGIAISSWSQLDQHVTTLSKKSISDVQILQAYIQLCPFVGSDSPAYQSALLALGRLASENKNKEGPCVISQMRPLPNERTTRAAMRIAISAWSQLLVQCETLDDRAVMQKYIQQCPYIEDTHNSTAALAVLHALGVGDAANNTTSSTNAPPLLGKMESDSDDSDAEDHSKKAKRKGKNQQNQKSILRPILLMARSLFLDLPMLLLFATYLALLWVHRVDQLYLKPTIDAAVWTDRRAENEITYYNRECDGRDLTTNDADDLIIPHNATAKQAYEHQLLHGFSMFQGVLTASVMQDLRNYVISRNRKLSAPESIFVIENDNRYSFGLGTEVSCVARAVEQLATHDKLKPALEKILGPNPALIEMTAITSSFGAVNQYWHDDVVAQASVMKYGRTFGPSYSIFVQLQNTTKAMGATDTCPGTHKCATGEIEKVCEREGFPAVDSSSGYWKAGDALLMNMNSYHRGTAHTDPNAPDRVMLILTFVPQPQSRAESRQMSQGITFSLRWDMWGHTLWDLAKARTRMTQPWATLRALGLYKPKDAAWGVDYVSSAIMRMANEDNGFRRDELETFLELGGFHWLPTFLHGQVKEKESWHEFLKDTLERCLELVAYINAFVVGLYIVSVLVIYSVSPQQFGVRGVGSSLFRSAILYGLAYWIWHAANNHVDNTGWAKDIRAGRRYKSAFDIEKALPVQPSLSHFPSTLPHRKDVLIETRYASRQFHMYNDFVNNHPGNRFFQSLVETYAYASSLVQSNFFQRGIAKYIVSAVSDTQGRFLLQNGNQWLWLSDDKAISFAMAELVVEFNPILKGIRKEIRFKESDYKYGVLRGTAIARTSLQRLKSLTTRLLGDTPLGTAIYIPSPKEAKERASVRAPAFSAVRQKQSLAKTTRPLVDHQRRSRFVDISGVPTEPRFGAWLKSGDMVEGTEFLEDNSAHWYRGRIHHVTAEGAFYVAYDDQSHSIIGTSDLIRPYQPYYVGEEVELFMGDDDLVEIGTIVKDNHDDTFDMFLDTAGEMKLGVPTGDMRRPRLDKIDSGKTETSNKYAP
;
A
#
# COMPACT_ATOMS: atom_id res chain seq x y z
N MET A 1 23.64 -24.91 -33.70
CA MET A 1 22.26 -24.40 -33.51
C MET A 1 22.34 -23.00 -32.90
N ASP A 2 21.37 -22.12 -33.15
CA ASP A 2 21.25 -20.83 -32.43
C ASP A 2 20.86 -21.10 -30.96
N ASP A 3 21.39 -20.32 -30.01
CA ASP A 3 21.10 -20.44 -28.57
C ASP A 3 19.59 -20.35 -28.29
N SER A 4 18.85 -19.63 -29.14
CA SER A 4 17.39 -19.53 -29.06
C SER A 4 16.67 -20.85 -29.44
N GLU A 5 17.20 -21.58 -30.41
CA GLU A 5 16.66 -22.87 -30.89
C GLU A 5 16.95 -23.98 -29.86
N VAL A 6 18.18 -23.99 -29.30
CA VAL A 6 18.58 -24.90 -28.21
C VAL A 6 17.71 -24.66 -26.97
N THR A 7 17.49 -23.40 -26.60
CA THR A 7 16.60 -23.04 -25.48
C THR A 7 15.15 -23.47 -25.73
N ARG A 8 14.66 -23.36 -26.96
CA ARG A 8 13.30 -23.76 -27.32
C ARG A 8 13.11 -25.27 -27.26
N GLN A 9 14.08 -26.04 -27.76
CA GLN A 9 14.07 -27.50 -27.66
C GLN A 9 14.22 -27.97 -26.21
N ALA A 10 15.08 -27.33 -25.43
CA ALA A 10 15.22 -27.56 -23.99
C ALA A 10 13.89 -27.37 -23.25
N ILE A 11 13.18 -26.28 -23.52
CA ILE A 11 11.86 -25.99 -22.93
C ILE A 11 10.81 -27.02 -23.39
N GLY A 12 10.84 -27.45 -24.66
CA GLY A 12 9.91 -28.46 -25.18
C GLY A 12 10.09 -29.83 -24.51
N ILE A 13 11.33 -30.31 -24.44
CA ILE A 13 11.69 -31.55 -23.73
C ILE A 13 11.32 -31.44 -22.26
N ALA A 14 11.59 -30.28 -21.66
CA ALA A 14 11.31 -30.01 -20.27
C ALA A 14 9.82 -30.17 -19.90
N ILE A 15 8.97 -29.52 -20.68
CA ILE A 15 7.52 -29.54 -20.48
C ILE A 15 6.96 -30.96 -20.71
N SER A 16 7.47 -31.68 -21.72
CA SER A 16 7.06 -33.05 -22.03
C SER A 16 7.42 -34.04 -20.90
N SER A 17 8.67 -34.06 -20.46
CA SER A 17 9.13 -34.92 -19.36
C SER A 17 8.41 -34.59 -18.05
N TRP A 18 8.16 -33.31 -17.78
CA TRP A 18 7.42 -32.88 -16.59
C TRP A 18 5.95 -33.33 -16.62
N SER A 19 5.27 -33.19 -17.76
CA SER A 19 3.90 -33.67 -17.94
C SER A 19 3.77 -35.18 -17.77
N GLN A 20 4.77 -35.96 -18.21
CA GLN A 20 4.79 -37.42 -18.03
C GLN A 20 5.02 -37.79 -16.56
N LEU A 21 5.92 -37.10 -15.86
CA LEU A 21 6.16 -37.33 -14.43
C LEU A 21 4.95 -36.96 -13.58
N ASP A 22 4.30 -35.84 -13.87
CA ASP A 22 3.10 -35.39 -13.16
C ASP A 22 1.93 -36.36 -13.37
N GLN A 23 1.73 -36.87 -14.60
CA GLN A 23 0.79 -37.95 -14.86
C GLN A 23 1.14 -39.21 -14.06
N HIS A 24 2.41 -39.63 -14.05
CA HIS A 24 2.82 -40.84 -13.35
C HIS A 24 2.67 -40.72 -11.82
N VAL A 25 3.10 -39.59 -11.24
CA VAL A 25 2.99 -39.29 -9.79
C VAL A 25 1.54 -39.10 -9.38
N THR A 26 0.72 -38.41 -10.18
CA THR A 26 -0.71 -38.22 -9.89
C THR A 26 -1.47 -39.55 -9.93
N THR A 27 -1.13 -40.45 -10.87
CA THR A 27 -1.72 -41.79 -10.95
C THR A 27 -1.30 -42.65 -9.75
N LEU A 28 -0.06 -42.48 -9.26
CA LEU A 28 0.49 -43.19 -8.10
C LEU A 28 0.07 -42.59 -6.74
N SER A 29 -0.37 -41.33 -6.69
CA SER A 29 -0.70 -40.58 -5.45
C SER A 29 -1.84 -41.15 -4.60
N LYS A 30 -2.53 -42.19 -5.08
CA LYS A 30 -3.48 -42.99 -4.28
C LYS A 30 -2.79 -43.97 -3.31
N LYS A 31 -1.45 -44.12 -3.37
CA LYS A 31 -0.64 -44.90 -2.42
C LYS A 31 0.60 -44.08 -2.03
N SER A 32 1.12 -44.27 -0.80
CA SER A 32 2.37 -43.65 -0.36
C SER A 32 3.53 -44.07 -1.27
N ILE A 33 4.16 -43.11 -1.96
CA ILE A 33 5.28 -43.33 -2.87
C ILE A 33 6.59 -43.16 -2.09
N SER A 34 7.54 -44.06 -2.27
CA SER A 34 8.89 -43.96 -1.68
C SER A 34 9.84 -43.13 -2.56
N ASP A 35 10.86 -42.51 -1.95
CA ASP A 35 11.94 -41.79 -2.65
C ASP A 35 12.58 -42.61 -3.79
N VAL A 36 12.68 -43.94 -3.61
CA VAL A 36 13.22 -44.86 -4.61
C VAL A 36 12.38 -44.86 -5.89
N GLN A 37 11.05 -44.87 -5.76
CA GLN A 37 10.14 -44.86 -6.90
C GLN A 37 10.12 -43.50 -7.61
N ILE A 38 10.22 -42.41 -6.85
CA ILE A 38 10.31 -41.05 -7.40
C ILE A 38 11.62 -40.89 -8.20
N LEU A 39 12.76 -41.30 -7.65
CA LEU A 39 14.04 -41.23 -8.35
C LEU A 39 14.09 -42.14 -9.56
N GLN A 40 13.50 -43.33 -9.48
CA GLN A 40 13.44 -44.25 -10.61
C GLN A 40 12.68 -43.64 -11.78
N ALA A 41 11.50 -43.05 -11.52
CA ALA A 41 10.73 -42.36 -12.54
C ALA A 41 11.46 -41.12 -13.08
N TYR A 42 12.13 -40.36 -12.20
CA TYR A 42 12.89 -39.18 -12.60
C TYR A 42 14.08 -39.54 -13.50
N ILE A 43 14.87 -40.57 -13.16
CA ILE A 43 15.99 -41.05 -13.98
C ILE A 43 15.51 -41.55 -15.35
N GLN A 44 14.37 -42.26 -15.39
CA GLN A 44 13.77 -42.75 -16.63
C GLN A 44 13.36 -41.62 -17.60
N LEU A 45 13.20 -40.41 -17.11
CA LEU A 45 12.86 -39.22 -17.89
C LEU A 45 14.08 -38.37 -18.26
N CYS A 46 15.30 -38.82 -17.93
CA CYS A 46 16.53 -38.12 -18.29
C CYS A 46 16.73 -38.17 -19.82
N PRO A 47 16.64 -37.03 -20.53
CA PRO A 47 16.75 -37.02 -21.99
C PRO A 47 18.22 -36.99 -22.47
N PHE A 48 19.17 -36.82 -21.56
CA PHE A 48 20.58 -36.55 -21.87
C PHE A 48 21.48 -37.77 -21.83
N VAL A 49 21.00 -38.87 -21.25
CA VAL A 49 21.75 -40.11 -21.10
C VAL A 49 20.90 -41.22 -21.68
N GLY A 50 21.41 -41.89 -22.71
CA GLY A 50 20.72 -43.01 -23.35
C GLY A 50 20.37 -44.11 -22.34
N SER A 51 19.23 -44.77 -22.53
CA SER A 51 18.80 -45.87 -21.65
C SER A 51 19.78 -47.06 -21.67
N ASP A 52 20.61 -47.17 -22.70
CA ASP A 52 21.69 -48.14 -22.89
C ASP A 52 23.02 -47.72 -22.24
N SER A 53 23.13 -46.48 -21.74
CA SER A 53 24.34 -45.98 -21.11
C SER A 53 24.68 -46.73 -19.80
N PRO A 54 25.97 -47.06 -19.56
CA PRO A 54 26.40 -47.65 -18.28
C PRO A 54 26.02 -46.81 -17.06
N ALA A 55 25.99 -45.48 -17.19
CA ALA A 55 25.59 -44.58 -16.10
C ALA A 55 24.11 -44.73 -15.74
N TYR A 56 23.25 -44.78 -16.76
CA TYR A 56 21.81 -44.98 -16.59
C TYR A 56 21.51 -46.35 -15.98
N GLN A 57 22.15 -47.41 -16.48
CA GLN A 57 21.99 -48.77 -15.96
C GLN A 57 22.51 -48.92 -14.53
N SER A 58 23.65 -48.29 -14.21
CA SER A 58 24.20 -48.29 -12.84
C SER A 58 23.26 -47.58 -11.86
N ALA A 59 22.64 -46.48 -12.28
CA ALA A 59 21.69 -45.73 -11.46
C ALA A 59 20.41 -46.54 -11.17
N LEU A 60 19.82 -47.19 -12.18
CA LEU A 60 18.66 -48.05 -11.98
C LEU A 60 18.98 -49.30 -11.15
N LEU A 61 20.14 -49.90 -11.34
CA LEU A 61 20.57 -51.07 -10.58
C LEU A 61 20.77 -50.74 -9.10
N ALA A 62 21.29 -49.56 -8.78
CA ALA A 62 21.41 -49.07 -7.40
C ALA A 62 20.05 -48.91 -6.71
N LEU A 63 19.07 -48.31 -7.41
CA LEU A 63 17.71 -48.19 -6.89
C LEU A 63 17.02 -49.55 -6.74
N GLY A 64 17.24 -50.48 -7.68
CA GLY A 64 16.71 -51.84 -7.61
C GLY A 64 17.21 -52.62 -6.40
N ARG A 65 18.51 -52.49 -6.06
CA ARG A 65 19.09 -53.08 -4.84
C ARG A 65 18.44 -52.50 -3.59
N LEU A 66 18.32 -51.17 -3.51
CA LEU A 66 17.71 -50.49 -2.37
C LEU A 66 16.23 -50.87 -2.18
N ALA A 67 15.48 -51.01 -3.28
CA ALA A 67 14.10 -51.48 -3.25
C ALA A 67 13.99 -52.92 -2.72
N SER A 68 14.93 -53.80 -3.08
CA SER A 68 14.96 -55.18 -2.61
C SER A 68 15.35 -55.32 -1.13
N GLU A 69 16.25 -54.47 -0.64
CA GLU A 69 16.67 -54.43 0.76
C GLU A 69 15.56 -53.94 1.69
N ASN A 70 14.77 -52.96 1.24
CA ASN A 70 13.65 -52.42 2.02
C ASN A 70 12.48 -53.41 2.13
N LYS A 71 12.24 -54.25 1.11
CA LYS A 71 11.22 -55.31 1.18
C LYS A 71 11.48 -56.35 2.29
N ASN A 72 12.73 -56.50 2.73
CA ASN A 72 13.12 -57.45 3.77
C ASN A 72 13.12 -56.85 5.19
N LYS A 73 12.72 -55.57 5.36
CA LYS A 73 12.73 -54.84 6.65
C LYS A 73 11.33 -54.41 7.14
N GLU A 74 10.25 -54.94 6.59
CA GLU A 74 8.89 -54.57 7.01
C GLU A 74 8.51 -55.14 8.39
N GLY A 75 8.92 -54.43 9.45
CA GLY A 75 8.13 -54.30 10.68
C GLY A 75 7.23 -53.05 10.58
N PRO A 76 6.16 -52.93 11.40
CA PRO A 76 5.19 -51.84 11.27
C PRO A 76 5.86 -50.50 11.57
N CYS A 77 6.09 -49.70 10.53
CA CYS A 77 6.64 -48.36 10.64
C CYS A 77 5.53 -47.38 11.06
N VAL A 78 5.70 -46.75 12.23
CA VAL A 78 4.89 -45.61 12.65
C VAL A 78 5.30 -44.40 11.81
N ILE A 79 4.48 -44.06 10.83
CA ILE A 79 4.70 -42.93 9.92
C ILE A 79 4.28 -41.63 10.63
N SER A 80 5.26 -40.77 10.93
CA SER A 80 5.01 -39.36 11.22
C SER A 80 4.51 -38.66 9.95
N GLN A 81 3.28 -38.15 10.01
CA GLN A 81 2.67 -37.10 9.17
C GLN A 81 3.38 -36.78 7.83
N MET A 82 2.95 -37.45 6.75
CA MET A 82 3.10 -36.89 5.40
C MET A 82 2.15 -35.68 5.27
N ARG A 83 2.70 -34.50 4.91
CA ARG A 83 1.92 -33.34 4.49
C ARG A 83 1.24 -33.61 3.14
N PRO A 84 0.08 -32.97 2.85
CA PRO A 84 -0.55 -33.06 1.53
C PRO A 84 0.39 -32.52 0.43
N LEU A 85 0.25 -33.10 -0.77
CA LEU A 85 1.00 -32.74 -1.98
C LEU A 85 1.02 -31.23 -2.29
N PRO A 86 2.03 -30.73 -3.01
CA PRO A 86 2.35 -29.30 -3.06
C PRO A 86 1.29 -28.49 -3.82
N ASN A 87 1.06 -27.25 -3.38
CA ASN A 87 0.24 -26.29 -4.12
C ASN A 87 0.94 -25.79 -5.41
N GLU A 88 0.15 -25.18 -6.29
CA GLU A 88 0.54 -24.62 -7.60
C GLU A 88 1.81 -23.73 -7.57
N ARG A 89 2.12 -23.10 -6.42
CA ARG A 89 3.35 -22.28 -6.27
C ARG A 89 4.61 -23.13 -6.20
N THR A 90 4.57 -24.26 -5.52
CA THR A 90 5.71 -25.18 -5.43
C THR A 90 5.92 -25.89 -6.77
N THR A 91 4.83 -26.21 -7.48
CA THR A 91 4.85 -26.71 -8.86
C THR A 91 5.54 -25.73 -9.81
N ARG A 92 5.21 -24.43 -9.74
CA ARG A 92 5.86 -23.39 -10.55
C ARG A 92 7.32 -23.15 -10.13
N ALA A 93 7.66 -23.29 -8.85
CA ALA A 93 9.04 -23.19 -8.36
C ALA A 93 9.89 -24.37 -8.84
N ALA A 94 9.36 -25.59 -8.73
CA ALA A 94 9.97 -26.81 -9.26
C ALA A 94 10.15 -26.73 -10.78
N MET A 95 9.18 -26.17 -11.52
CA MET A 95 9.29 -25.96 -12.96
C MET A 95 10.37 -24.94 -13.32
N ARG A 96 10.52 -23.85 -12.57
CA ARG A 96 11.61 -22.88 -12.75
C ARG A 96 12.98 -23.47 -12.43
N ILE A 97 13.06 -24.28 -11.38
CA ILE A 97 14.28 -24.99 -10.98
C ILE A 97 14.64 -26.03 -12.05
N ALA A 98 13.67 -26.81 -12.55
CA ALA A 98 13.86 -27.80 -13.61
C ALA A 98 14.27 -27.15 -14.94
N ILE A 99 13.64 -26.04 -15.35
CA ILE A 99 14.03 -25.30 -16.55
C ILE A 99 15.46 -24.73 -16.40
N SER A 100 15.79 -24.17 -15.22
CA SER A 100 17.14 -23.67 -14.95
C SER A 100 18.18 -24.79 -14.94
N ALA A 101 17.90 -25.90 -14.27
CA ALA A 101 18.69 -27.11 -14.20
C ALA A 101 18.98 -27.68 -15.59
N TRP A 102 17.94 -27.88 -16.39
CA TRP A 102 18.04 -28.41 -17.75
C TRP A 102 18.74 -27.46 -18.71
N SER A 103 18.52 -26.14 -18.60
CA SER A 103 19.27 -25.16 -19.40
C SER A 103 20.77 -25.18 -19.08
N GLN A 104 21.15 -25.37 -17.81
CA GLN A 104 22.56 -25.50 -17.41
C GLN A 104 23.17 -26.83 -17.86
N LEU A 105 22.41 -27.93 -17.79
CA LEU A 105 22.85 -29.24 -18.24
C LEU A 105 23.00 -29.32 -19.77
N LEU A 106 22.11 -28.70 -20.56
CA LEU A 106 22.22 -28.65 -22.02
C LEU A 106 23.46 -27.92 -22.50
N VAL A 107 23.86 -26.84 -21.82
CA VAL A 107 25.10 -26.12 -22.16
C VAL A 107 26.35 -26.91 -21.78
N GLN A 108 26.24 -27.80 -20.79
CA GLN A 108 27.38 -28.57 -20.26
C GLN A 108 27.48 -29.98 -20.85
N CYS A 109 26.40 -30.58 -21.37
CA CYS A 109 26.36 -31.98 -21.79
C CYS A 109 27.28 -32.27 -22.98
N GLU A 110 27.59 -31.28 -23.83
CA GLU A 110 28.58 -31.46 -24.91
C GLU A 110 30.02 -31.72 -24.37
N THR A 111 30.27 -31.41 -23.10
CA THR A 111 31.61 -31.51 -22.46
C THR A 111 31.68 -32.52 -21.32
N LEU A 112 30.56 -33.10 -20.92
CA LEU A 112 30.46 -34.03 -19.80
C LEU A 112 30.19 -35.43 -20.31
N ASP A 113 30.79 -36.44 -19.68
CA ASP A 113 30.39 -37.83 -19.93
C ASP A 113 29.02 -38.12 -19.30
N ASP A 114 28.37 -39.19 -19.78
CA ASP A 114 27.06 -39.64 -19.29
C ASP A 114 26.98 -39.78 -17.77
N ARG A 115 28.10 -40.12 -17.12
CA ARG A 115 28.20 -40.30 -15.68
C ARG A 115 28.08 -38.95 -14.95
N ALA A 116 28.85 -37.95 -15.37
CA ALA A 116 28.79 -36.60 -14.82
C ALA A 116 27.46 -35.90 -15.13
N VAL A 117 26.88 -36.15 -16.30
CA VAL A 117 25.53 -35.68 -16.67
C VAL A 117 24.49 -36.27 -15.71
N MET A 118 24.51 -37.59 -15.49
CA MET A 118 23.54 -38.26 -14.61
C MET A 118 23.69 -37.83 -13.13
N GLN A 119 24.92 -37.64 -12.65
CA GLN A 119 25.17 -37.13 -11.29
C GLN A 119 24.53 -35.76 -11.06
N LYS A 120 24.79 -34.80 -11.97
CA LYS A 120 24.21 -33.45 -11.89
C LYS A 120 22.70 -33.48 -12.03
N TYR A 121 22.17 -34.33 -12.91
CA TYR A 121 20.73 -34.50 -13.11
C TYR A 121 20.04 -34.93 -11.80
N ILE A 122 20.61 -35.89 -11.08
CA ILE A 122 20.07 -36.40 -9.80
C ILE A 122 20.20 -35.37 -8.68
N GLN A 123 21.34 -34.67 -8.58
CA GLN A 123 21.55 -33.62 -7.58
C GLN A 123 20.52 -32.48 -7.70
N GLN A 124 19.97 -32.29 -8.90
CA GLN A 124 18.97 -31.26 -9.20
C GLN A 124 17.52 -31.78 -9.16
N CYS A 125 17.28 -33.01 -8.70
CA CYS A 125 15.92 -33.57 -8.58
C CYS A 125 15.06 -32.73 -7.60
N PRO A 126 14.00 -32.05 -8.07
CA PRO A 126 13.23 -31.13 -7.24
C PRO A 126 12.28 -31.83 -6.25
N TYR A 127 12.15 -33.15 -6.34
CA TYR A 127 11.26 -33.96 -5.51
C TYR A 127 11.95 -34.55 -4.28
N ILE A 128 13.24 -34.26 -4.09
CA ILE A 128 14.00 -34.63 -2.90
C ILE A 128 14.44 -33.33 -2.24
N GLU A 129 13.91 -33.04 -1.06
CA GLU A 129 14.20 -31.79 -0.33
C GLU A 129 15.70 -31.62 -0.04
N ASP A 130 16.44 -32.72 0.12
CA ASP A 130 17.89 -32.72 0.29
C ASP A 130 18.53 -33.98 -0.31
N THR A 131 19.09 -33.84 -1.52
CA THR A 131 19.77 -34.94 -2.22
C THR A 131 21.02 -35.44 -1.51
N HIS A 132 21.58 -34.66 -0.58
CA HIS A 132 22.70 -35.08 0.26
C HIS A 132 22.27 -35.94 1.45
N ASN A 133 20.98 -35.94 1.81
CA ASN A 133 20.46 -36.71 2.94
C ASN A 133 19.50 -37.84 2.53
N SER A 134 19.03 -37.89 1.28
CA SER A 134 18.21 -39.02 0.79
C SER A 134 19.06 -40.27 0.54
N THR A 135 18.75 -41.36 1.24
CA THR A 135 19.44 -42.65 1.10
C THR A 135 19.40 -43.17 -0.34
N ALA A 136 18.29 -42.94 -1.04
CA ALA A 136 18.14 -43.35 -2.43
C ALA A 136 19.02 -42.50 -3.37
N ALA A 137 19.08 -41.18 -3.17
CA ALA A 137 19.95 -40.29 -3.96
C ALA A 137 21.44 -40.61 -3.72
N LEU A 138 21.83 -40.81 -2.47
CA LEU A 138 23.20 -41.17 -2.09
C LEU A 138 23.63 -42.52 -2.68
N ALA A 139 22.76 -43.53 -2.65
CA ALA A 139 23.06 -44.83 -3.24
C ALA A 139 23.30 -44.74 -4.76
N VAL A 140 22.51 -43.93 -5.47
CA VAL A 140 22.72 -43.71 -6.89
C VAL A 140 23.99 -42.91 -7.17
N LEU A 141 24.24 -41.83 -6.41
CA LEU A 141 25.47 -41.05 -6.55
C LEU A 141 26.73 -41.88 -6.25
N HIS A 142 26.66 -42.79 -5.29
CA HIS A 142 27.73 -43.74 -4.99
C HIS A 142 27.94 -44.75 -6.12
N ALA A 143 26.87 -45.31 -6.69
CA ALA A 143 26.97 -46.18 -7.87
C ALA A 143 27.55 -45.44 -9.09
N LEU A 144 27.27 -44.14 -9.19
CA LEU A 144 27.88 -43.23 -10.15
C LEU A 144 29.28 -42.75 -9.72
N GLY A 145 29.92 -43.31 -8.69
CA GLY A 145 31.35 -43.09 -8.38
C GLY A 145 31.70 -41.80 -7.65
N VAL A 146 30.74 -41.15 -6.97
CA VAL A 146 31.01 -39.92 -6.19
C VAL A 146 31.69 -40.21 -4.84
N GLY A 147 32.00 -41.48 -4.51
CA GLY A 147 32.37 -41.94 -3.17
C GLY A 147 33.85 -41.90 -2.76
N ASP A 148 34.82 -41.82 -3.67
CA ASP A 148 36.23 -42.12 -3.30
C ASP A 148 37.10 -40.90 -2.97
N ALA A 149 36.56 -39.67 -2.99
CA ALA A 149 37.34 -38.46 -2.77
C ALA A 149 37.28 -37.87 -1.34
N ALA A 150 36.55 -38.49 -0.39
CA ALA A 150 36.31 -37.91 0.94
C ALA A 150 36.91 -38.67 2.14
N ASN A 151 37.81 -39.64 1.93
CA ASN A 151 38.40 -40.44 3.02
C ASN A 151 39.86 -40.12 3.38
N ASN A 152 40.37 -38.95 3.02
CA ASN A 152 41.68 -38.48 3.52
C ASN A 152 41.58 -37.05 4.07
N THR A 153 40.97 -36.89 5.24
CA THR A 153 41.41 -35.84 6.18
C THR A 153 41.15 -36.26 7.62
N THR A 154 42.27 -36.38 8.31
CA THR A 154 42.53 -36.71 9.72
C THR A 154 41.64 -36.00 10.75
N SER A 155 41.16 -36.83 11.68
CA SER A 155 41.11 -36.65 13.14
C SER A 155 41.32 -35.24 13.72
N SER A 156 40.27 -34.70 14.35
CA SER A 156 40.35 -33.92 15.60
C SER A 156 38.95 -33.44 16.00
N THR A 157 38.22 -34.23 16.79
CA THR A 157 37.03 -33.76 17.52
C THR A 157 37.18 -34.10 18.99
N ASN A 158 37.62 -33.11 19.78
CA ASN A 158 37.28 -33.05 21.19
C ASN A 158 36.07 -32.14 21.34
N ALA A 159 34.93 -32.75 21.65
CA ALA A 159 33.81 -32.08 22.28
C ALA A 159 34.02 -32.07 23.80
N PRO A 160 33.57 -31.05 24.54
CA PRO A 160 33.60 -31.07 26.00
C PRO A 160 32.35 -31.76 26.57
N PRO A 161 32.46 -32.54 27.67
CA PRO A 161 31.30 -32.93 28.45
C PRO A 161 31.05 -31.98 29.63
N LEU A 162 29.77 -31.80 29.93
CA LEU A 162 29.24 -31.22 31.15
C LEU A 162 29.19 -32.28 32.27
N LEU A 163 29.40 -31.79 33.50
CA LEU A 163 28.97 -32.32 34.80
C LEU A 163 29.42 -33.72 35.25
N GLY A 164 30.10 -33.76 36.41
CA GLY A 164 30.06 -34.93 37.28
C GLY A 164 31.12 -35.00 38.40
N LYS A 165 30.64 -34.76 39.62
CA LYS A 165 31.04 -35.37 40.91
C LYS A 165 32.28 -34.91 41.71
N MET A 166 31.98 -34.74 43.00
CA MET A 166 32.83 -34.62 44.19
C MET A 166 33.53 -35.95 44.54
N GLU A 167 34.40 -35.84 45.56
CA GLU A 167 35.13 -36.87 46.34
C GLU A 167 36.43 -37.36 45.67
N SER A 168 37.54 -37.63 46.36
CA SER A 168 37.97 -37.57 47.78
C SER A 168 39.43 -38.03 47.80
N ASP A 169 40.27 -37.46 48.67
CA ASP A 169 41.55 -38.01 49.21
C ASP A 169 42.62 -38.45 48.17
N SER A 170 43.91 -38.61 48.41
CA SER A 170 44.77 -38.78 49.58
C SER A 170 46.23 -38.57 49.11
N ASP A 171 47.06 -38.09 50.03
CA ASP A 171 48.45 -38.50 50.32
C ASP A 171 49.63 -38.40 49.32
N ASP A 172 50.73 -37.97 49.96
CA ASP A 172 52.16 -38.24 49.71
C ASP A 172 52.80 -37.67 48.43
N SER A 173 53.92 -36.96 48.48
CA SER A 173 55.10 -37.22 49.31
C SER A 173 56.07 -36.03 49.30
N ASP A 174 56.87 -36.01 50.36
CA ASP A 174 58.00 -35.15 50.67
C ASP A 174 59.08 -35.09 49.58
N ALA A 175 59.76 -33.93 49.49
CA ALA A 175 61.21 -33.85 49.70
C ALA A 175 61.72 -32.40 49.48
N GLU A 176 62.28 -31.86 50.57
CA GLU A 176 63.40 -30.94 50.68
C GLU A 176 63.83 -30.09 49.46
N ASP A 177 63.85 -28.76 49.63
CA ASP A 177 65.15 -28.07 49.56
C ASP A 177 65.14 -26.72 50.31
N HIS A 178 65.95 -26.68 51.36
CA HIS A 178 66.24 -25.55 52.23
C HIS A 178 67.18 -24.56 51.54
N SER A 179 66.69 -23.77 50.58
CA SER A 179 67.46 -22.61 50.09
C SER A 179 66.57 -21.56 49.43
N LYS A 180 66.19 -20.52 50.20
CA LYS A 180 65.84 -19.12 49.78
C LYS A 180 64.97 -18.38 50.82
N LYS A 181 65.44 -18.27 52.08
CA LYS A 181 64.77 -17.42 53.10
C LYS A 181 65.25 -15.95 53.14
N ALA A 182 66.16 -15.52 52.25
CA ALA A 182 66.60 -14.12 52.18
C ALA A 182 66.06 -13.29 50.98
N LYS A 183 65.25 -13.88 50.07
CA LYS A 183 64.64 -13.17 48.92
C LYS A 183 63.10 -13.07 48.97
N ARG A 184 62.46 -13.39 50.11
CA ARG A 184 60.99 -13.46 50.25
C ARG A 184 60.31 -12.19 50.78
N LYS A 185 61.04 -11.22 51.33
CA LYS A 185 60.45 -9.93 51.77
C LYS A 185 60.19 -8.93 50.63
N GLY A 186 60.77 -9.13 49.43
CA GLY A 186 60.48 -8.32 48.24
C GLY A 186 59.28 -8.79 47.40
N LYS A 187 58.88 -10.07 47.50
CA LYS A 187 57.78 -10.63 46.68
C LYS A 187 56.38 -10.29 47.23
N ASN A 188 56.22 -10.04 48.53
CA ASN A 188 54.90 -9.68 49.09
C ASN A 188 54.45 -8.25 48.74
N GLN A 189 55.36 -7.27 48.67
CA GLN A 189 55.02 -5.94 48.15
C GLN A 189 54.74 -5.95 46.64
N GLN A 190 55.37 -6.85 45.88
CA GLN A 190 55.13 -7.00 44.44
C GLN A 190 53.78 -7.68 44.15
N ASN A 191 53.33 -8.63 45.00
CA ASN A 191 52.01 -9.25 44.90
C ASN A 191 50.86 -8.31 45.35
N GLN A 192 51.05 -7.46 46.35
CA GLN A 192 50.02 -6.45 46.70
C GLN A 192 49.84 -5.39 45.60
N LYS A 193 50.93 -4.95 44.96
CA LYS A 193 50.86 -4.04 43.79
C LYS A 193 50.24 -4.70 42.55
N SER A 194 50.30 -6.04 42.45
CA SER A 194 49.69 -6.82 41.36
C SER A 194 48.16 -6.82 41.41
N ILE A 195 47.56 -6.87 42.61
CA ILE A 195 46.08 -6.91 42.79
C ILE A 195 45.46 -5.51 42.73
N LEU A 196 46.16 -4.46 43.21
CA LEU A 196 45.61 -3.10 43.21
C LEU A 196 45.42 -2.53 41.80
N ARG A 197 46.31 -2.88 40.86
CA ARG A 197 46.30 -2.37 39.49
C ARG A 197 45.05 -2.75 38.69
N PRO A 198 44.59 -4.03 38.64
CA PRO A 198 43.34 -4.38 37.97
C PRO A 198 42.12 -3.76 38.65
N ILE A 199 42.11 -3.61 39.98
CA ILE A 199 41.02 -2.93 40.70
C ILE A 199 40.95 -1.45 40.28
N LEU A 200 42.08 -0.75 40.25
CA LEU A 200 42.13 0.66 39.81
C LEU A 200 41.77 0.81 38.33
N LEU A 201 42.20 -0.12 37.47
CA LEU A 201 41.81 -0.13 36.06
C LEU A 201 40.30 -0.37 35.89
N MET A 202 39.73 -1.28 36.68
CA MET A 202 38.28 -1.57 36.66
C MET A 202 37.48 -0.38 37.19
N ALA A 203 37.88 0.20 38.32
CA ALA A 203 37.25 1.39 38.90
C ALA A 203 37.29 2.56 37.92
N ARG A 204 38.44 2.84 37.31
CA ARG A 204 38.54 3.88 36.27
C ARG A 204 37.64 3.56 35.07
N SER A 205 37.62 2.31 34.62
CA SER A 205 36.79 1.93 33.47
C SER A 205 35.30 2.12 33.77
N LEU A 206 34.85 1.80 34.99
CA LEU A 206 33.45 1.91 35.41
C LEU A 206 33.03 3.35 35.73
N PHE A 207 33.88 4.13 36.39
CA PHE A 207 33.53 5.46 36.89
C PHE A 207 33.94 6.61 35.97
N LEU A 208 34.81 6.37 34.99
CA LEU A 208 35.30 7.41 34.07
C LEU A 208 35.11 7.02 32.61
N ASP A 209 35.74 5.93 32.16
CA ASP A 209 35.75 5.60 30.74
C ASP A 209 34.34 5.20 30.23
N LEU A 210 33.57 4.43 31.01
CA LEU A 210 32.20 4.01 30.65
C LEU A 210 31.21 5.18 30.65
N PRO A 211 31.11 6.05 31.67
CA PRO A 211 30.23 7.22 31.62
C PRO A 211 30.58 8.18 30.48
N MET A 212 31.87 8.42 30.22
CA MET A 212 32.32 9.23 29.08
C MET A 212 31.91 8.59 27.75
N LEU A 213 32.11 7.27 27.60
CA LEU A 213 31.69 6.54 26.41
C LEU A 213 30.17 6.57 26.23
N LEU A 214 29.38 6.39 27.29
CA LEU A 214 27.92 6.45 27.24
C LEU A 214 27.43 7.85 26.87
N LEU A 215 28.03 8.89 27.43
CA LEU A 215 27.72 10.27 27.08
C LEU A 215 28.03 10.57 25.60
N PHE A 216 29.21 10.15 25.13
CA PHE A 216 29.59 10.32 23.73
C PHE A 216 28.74 9.45 22.78
N ALA A 217 28.39 8.23 23.16
CA ALA A 217 27.49 7.38 22.40
C ALA A 217 26.07 7.97 22.34
N THR A 218 25.60 8.59 23.43
CA THR A 218 24.32 9.32 23.47
C THR A 218 24.35 10.52 22.54
N TYR A 219 25.44 11.31 22.57
CA TYR A 219 25.66 12.41 21.62
C TYR A 219 25.60 11.92 20.16
N LEU A 220 26.34 10.84 19.84
CA LEU A 220 26.34 10.27 18.49
C LEU A 220 24.97 9.70 18.10
N ALA A 221 24.22 9.12 19.03
CA ALA A 221 22.87 8.63 18.80
C ALA A 221 21.90 9.79 18.48
N LEU A 222 21.93 10.88 19.26
CA LEU A 222 21.13 12.08 18.97
C LEU A 222 21.53 12.71 17.63
N LEU A 223 22.82 12.77 17.33
CA LEU A 223 23.32 13.25 16.04
C LEU A 223 22.86 12.35 14.88
N TRP A 224 22.79 11.03 15.09
CA TRP A 224 22.26 10.08 14.14
C TRP A 224 20.75 10.30 13.91
N VAL A 225 19.96 10.44 14.98
CA VAL A 225 18.51 10.73 14.88
C VAL A 225 18.29 12.06 14.15
N HIS A 226 19.04 13.11 14.48
CA HIS A 226 18.95 14.41 13.80
C HIS A 226 19.30 14.30 12.32
N ARG A 227 20.35 13.55 11.96
CA ARG A 227 20.68 13.27 10.56
C ARG A 227 19.56 12.49 9.85
N VAL A 228 18.98 11.49 10.52
CA VAL A 228 17.88 10.69 9.97
C VAL A 228 16.64 11.55 9.73
N ASP A 229 16.30 12.43 10.68
CA ASP A 229 15.25 13.43 10.53
C ASP A 229 15.49 14.29 9.29
N GLN A 230 16.64 14.96 9.21
CA GLN A 230 16.95 15.90 8.12
C GLN A 230 17.01 15.25 6.73
N LEU A 231 17.63 14.06 6.63
CA LEU A 231 17.86 13.42 5.33
C LEU A 231 16.71 12.53 4.88
N TYR A 232 15.86 12.07 5.80
CA TYR A 232 14.86 11.04 5.51
C TYR A 232 13.46 11.33 6.05
N LEU A 233 13.32 11.64 7.35
CA LEU A 233 11.98 11.80 7.93
C LEU A 233 11.32 13.09 7.43
N LYS A 234 12.01 14.22 7.49
CA LYS A 234 11.49 15.50 6.98
C LYS A 234 11.12 15.42 5.50
N PRO A 235 11.97 14.96 4.57
CA PRO A 235 11.55 14.77 3.17
C PRO A 235 10.37 13.81 3.01
N THR A 236 10.23 12.84 3.91
CA THR A 236 9.08 11.94 3.92
C THR A 236 7.81 12.63 4.42
N ILE A 237 7.89 13.42 5.49
CA ILE A 237 6.81 14.26 6.02
C ILE A 237 6.35 15.24 4.94
N ASP A 238 7.28 16.03 4.38
CA ASP A 238 7.03 17.00 3.31
C ASP A 238 6.36 16.32 2.10
N ALA A 239 6.86 15.15 1.72
CA ALA A 239 6.25 14.38 0.64
C ALA A 239 4.91 13.79 1.06
N ALA A 240 4.67 13.52 2.33
CA ALA A 240 3.45 12.93 2.85
C ALA A 240 2.30 13.94 3.02
N VAL A 241 2.60 15.21 3.27
CA VAL A 241 1.58 16.26 3.46
C VAL A 241 0.52 16.24 2.36
N TRP A 242 -0.73 16.26 2.78
CA TRP A 242 -1.92 16.30 1.97
C TRP A 242 -2.65 17.63 2.20
N THR A 243 -2.39 18.59 1.33
CA THR A 243 -3.04 19.91 1.36
C THR A 243 -4.20 19.98 0.38
N ASP A 244 -5.12 20.93 0.54
CA ASP A 244 -6.23 21.14 -0.41
C ASP A 244 -5.73 21.37 -1.84
N ARG A 245 -4.73 22.26 -2.01
CA ARG A 245 -4.06 22.49 -3.30
C ARG A 245 -3.55 21.19 -3.91
N ARG A 246 -3.05 20.28 -3.09
CA ARG A 246 -2.55 18.99 -3.55
C ARG A 246 -3.68 18.05 -3.91
N ALA A 247 -4.74 17.99 -3.09
CA ALA A 247 -5.94 17.23 -3.37
C ALA A 247 -6.57 17.64 -4.71
N GLU A 248 -6.63 18.94 -5.02
CA GLU A 248 -7.07 19.48 -6.32
C GLU A 248 -6.18 19.00 -7.48
N ASN A 249 -4.86 19.10 -7.33
CA ASN A 249 -3.91 18.67 -8.35
C ASN A 249 -3.90 17.16 -8.58
N GLU A 250 -4.31 16.41 -7.58
CA GLU A 250 -4.34 14.95 -7.58
C GLU A 250 -5.77 14.41 -7.68
N ILE A 251 -6.82 15.17 -7.99
CA ILE A 251 -8.17 14.59 -8.17
C ILE A 251 -8.24 13.70 -9.42
N THR A 252 -8.82 12.51 -9.38
CA THR A 252 -8.98 11.61 -10.56
C THR A 252 -10.20 11.95 -11.41
N TYR A 253 -10.91 13.03 -11.05
CA TYR A 253 -12.24 13.36 -11.53
C TYR A 253 -13.23 12.17 -11.46
N TYR A 254 -12.93 11.12 -10.67
CA TYR A 254 -13.90 10.11 -10.27
C TYR A 254 -14.77 10.74 -9.18
N ASN A 255 -15.70 11.60 -9.62
CA ASN A 255 -16.63 12.33 -8.78
C ASN A 255 -18.05 11.80 -8.99
N ARG A 256 -18.20 10.48 -8.91
CA ARG A 256 -19.46 9.80 -9.17
C ARG A 256 -20.42 10.04 -8.01
N GLU A 257 -21.48 10.77 -8.30
CA GLU A 257 -22.63 10.91 -7.41
C GLU A 257 -23.40 9.60 -7.33
N CYS A 258 -23.81 9.24 -6.12
CA CYS A 258 -24.61 8.06 -5.87
C CYS A 258 -26.02 8.41 -5.45
N ASP A 259 -26.96 7.56 -5.87
CA ASP A 259 -28.36 7.60 -5.44
C ASP A 259 -28.84 6.22 -4.94
N GLY A 260 -30.12 6.12 -4.59
CA GLY A 260 -30.70 4.86 -4.06
C GLY A 260 -30.55 3.66 -5.00
N ARG A 261 -30.38 3.87 -6.32
CA ARG A 261 -30.17 2.78 -7.27
C ARG A 261 -28.80 2.14 -7.08
N ASP A 262 -27.83 2.88 -6.54
CA ASP A 262 -26.45 2.42 -6.29
C ASP A 262 -26.33 1.50 -5.09
N LEU A 263 -27.38 1.48 -4.27
CA LEU A 263 -27.52 0.47 -3.24
C LEU A 263 -27.69 -0.90 -3.88
N THR A 264 -26.93 -1.84 -3.36
CA THR A 264 -26.82 -3.19 -3.93
C THR A 264 -27.76 -4.18 -3.28
N THR A 265 -28.25 -3.85 -2.09
CA THR A 265 -29.30 -4.55 -1.36
C THR A 265 -29.85 -3.62 -0.27
N ASN A 266 -31.05 -3.90 0.20
CA ASN A 266 -31.70 -3.32 1.38
C ASN A 266 -32.00 -4.38 2.45
N ASP A 267 -31.41 -5.58 2.31
CA ASP A 267 -31.58 -6.73 3.20
C ASP A 267 -30.23 -7.16 3.77
N ALA A 268 -30.19 -7.41 5.08
CA ALA A 268 -29.00 -7.89 5.76
C ALA A 268 -28.66 -9.34 5.42
N ASP A 269 -29.66 -10.14 5.04
CA ASP A 269 -29.46 -11.54 4.69
C ASP A 269 -28.66 -11.68 3.39
N ASP A 270 -28.82 -10.72 2.48
CA ASP A 270 -28.00 -10.61 1.26
C ASP A 270 -26.53 -10.31 1.56
N LEU A 271 -26.19 -9.83 2.77
CA LEU A 271 -24.80 -9.59 3.16
C LEU A 271 -24.12 -10.84 3.73
N ILE A 272 -24.86 -11.91 4.03
CA ILE A 272 -24.35 -13.12 4.67
C ILE A 272 -23.65 -14.01 3.65
N ILE A 273 -22.35 -14.28 3.87
CA ILE A 273 -21.58 -15.19 3.03
C ILE A 273 -22.03 -16.65 3.31
N PRO A 274 -22.54 -17.39 2.31
CA PRO A 274 -23.00 -18.75 2.50
C PRO A 274 -21.93 -19.69 3.09
N HIS A 275 -22.36 -20.68 3.87
CA HIS A 275 -21.46 -21.67 4.47
C HIS A 275 -20.64 -22.49 3.44
N ASN A 276 -21.09 -22.59 2.19
CA ASN A 276 -20.37 -23.26 1.11
C ASN A 276 -19.66 -22.30 0.13
N ALA A 277 -19.68 -20.99 0.37
CA ALA A 277 -19.06 -20.02 -0.53
C ALA A 277 -17.54 -20.20 -0.63
N THR A 278 -17.03 -20.18 -1.85
CA THR A 278 -15.60 -20.15 -2.15
C THR A 278 -15.01 -18.77 -1.84
N ALA A 279 -13.67 -18.70 -1.70
CA ALA A 279 -12.97 -17.41 -1.52
C ALA A 279 -13.22 -16.43 -2.68
N LYS A 280 -13.44 -16.94 -3.90
CA LYS A 280 -13.76 -16.13 -5.08
C LYS A 280 -15.16 -15.52 -4.97
N GLN A 281 -16.15 -16.30 -4.54
CA GLN A 281 -17.51 -15.81 -4.32
C GLN A 281 -17.56 -14.79 -3.18
N ALA A 282 -16.87 -15.04 -2.07
CA ALA A 282 -16.79 -14.07 -0.97
C ALA A 282 -16.10 -12.76 -1.42
N TYR A 283 -15.08 -12.86 -2.27
CA TYR A 283 -14.45 -11.69 -2.88
C TYR A 283 -15.39 -10.91 -3.81
N GLU A 284 -16.11 -11.60 -4.69
CA GLU A 284 -17.07 -10.97 -5.62
C GLU A 284 -18.23 -10.32 -4.87
N HIS A 285 -18.69 -10.96 -3.80
CA HIS A 285 -19.67 -10.41 -2.86
C HIS A 285 -19.18 -9.12 -2.20
N GLN A 286 -17.97 -9.12 -1.65
CA GLN A 286 -17.37 -7.91 -1.07
C GLN A 286 -17.19 -6.80 -2.11
N LEU A 287 -16.79 -7.15 -3.33
CA LEU A 287 -16.61 -6.20 -4.43
C LEU A 287 -17.95 -5.56 -4.85
N LEU A 288 -19.03 -6.35 -4.79
CA LEU A 288 -20.40 -5.92 -5.07
C LEU A 288 -20.91 -4.96 -4.00
N HIS A 289 -21.00 -5.42 -2.76
CA HIS A 289 -21.71 -4.74 -1.68
C HIS A 289 -20.84 -3.76 -0.89
N GLY A 290 -19.52 -3.94 -0.88
CA GLY A 290 -18.64 -3.22 0.06
C GLY A 290 -18.77 -3.72 1.51
N PHE A 291 -19.61 -4.73 1.74
CA PHE A 291 -19.89 -5.40 3.00
C PHE A 291 -20.02 -6.90 2.78
N SER A 292 -19.52 -7.72 3.72
CA SER A 292 -19.71 -9.17 3.73
C SER A 292 -19.68 -9.70 5.15
N MET A 293 -20.70 -10.45 5.56
CA MET A 293 -20.80 -11.05 6.88
C MET A 293 -20.32 -12.51 6.87
N PHE A 294 -19.26 -12.79 7.62
CA PHE A 294 -18.69 -14.12 7.81
C PHE A 294 -19.18 -14.70 9.12
N GLN A 295 -19.82 -15.87 9.07
CA GLN A 295 -20.42 -16.48 10.24
C GLN A 295 -19.42 -17.28 11.08
N GLY A 296 -19.55 -17.22 12.41
CA GLY A 296 -18.82 -18.05 13.36
C GLY A 296 -17.30 -17.87 13.34
N VAL A 297 -16.83 -16.64 13.07
CA VAL A 297 -15.40 -16.31 13.07
C VAL A 297 -14.78 -16.50 14.45
N LEU A 298 -15.53 -16.17 15.52
CA LEU A 298 -15.12 -16.45 16.90
C LEU A 298 -15.98 -17.54 17.53
N THR A 299 -15.32 -18.45 18.24
CA THR A 299 -15.98 -19.45 19.10
C THR A 299 -16.66 -18.80 20.31
N ALA A 300 -17.75 -19.41 20.79
CA ALA A 300 -18.52 -18.91 21.93
C ALA A 300 -17.69 -18.58 23.17
N SER A 301 -16.73 -19.44 23.51
CA SER A 301 -15.86 -19.24 24.69
C SER A 301 -14.91 -18.05 24.51
N VAL A 302 -14.27 -17.92 23.35
CA VAL A 302 -13.35 -16.79 23.08
C VAL A 302 -14.09 -15.46 23.08
N MET A 303 -15.30 -15.42 22.53
CA MET A 303 -16.14 -14.22 22.57
C MET A 303 -16.52 -13.82 23.98
N GLN A 304 -17.03 -14.76 24.77
CA GLN A 304 -17.47 -14.48 26.14
C GLN A 304 -16.29 -13.97 26.99
N ASP A 305 -15.13 -14.62 26.87
CA ASP A 305 -13.91 -14.20 27.56
C ASP A 305 -13.48 -12.79 27.15
N LEU A 306 -13.46 -12.50 25.84
CA LEU A 306 -13.10 -11.19 25.32
C LEU A 306 -14.09 -10.11 25.74
N ARG A 307 -15.39 -10.39 25.67
CA ARG A 307 -16.46 -9.49 26.13
C ARG A 307 -16.31 -9.14 27.59
N ASN A 308 -16.11 -10.15 28.44
CA ASN A 308 -15.93 -9.96 29.88
C ASN A 308 -14.70 -9.10 30.18
N TYR A 309 -13.60 -9.32 29.46
CA TYR A 309 -12.41 -8.50 29.55
C TYR A 309 -12.69 -7.03 29.17
N VAL A 310 -13.34 -6.79 28.03
CA VAL A 310 -13.66 -5.43 27.56
C VAL A 310 -14.57 -4.69 28.53
N ILE A 311 -15.67 -5.32 28.99
CA ILE A 311 -16.58 -4.71 29.98
C ILE A 311 -15.84 -4.41 31.30
N SER A 312 -14.97 -5.32 31.74
CA SER A 312 -14.15 -5.07 32.93
C SER A 312 -13.16 -3.92 32.73
N ARG A 313 -12.68 -3.71 31.50
CA ARG A 313 -11.73 -2.64 31.18
C ARG A 313 -12.41 -1.29 31.08
N ASN A 314 -13.61 -1.21 30.50
CA ASN A 314 -14.40 0.04 30.42
C ASN A 314 -14.58 0.69 31.80
N ARG A 315 -14.85 -0.11 32.84
CA ARG A 315 -15.00 0.37 34.24
C ARG A 315 -13.74 0.98 34.82
N LYS A 316 -12.58 0.73 34.20
CA LYS A 316 -11.25 1.18 34.63
C LYS A 316 -10.57 2.03 33.54
N LEU A 317 -11.32 2.46 32.54
CA LEU A 317 -10.77 3.18 31.41
C LEU A 317 -10.47 4.61 31.86
N SER A 318 -9.20 5.00 31.79
CA SER A 318 -8.80 6.38 32.06
C SER A 318 -9.00 7.24 30.82
N ALA A 319 -9.16 8.56 31.00
CA ALA A 319 -9.31 9.49 29.88
C ALA A 319 -8.17 9.39 28.84
N PRO A 320 -6.88 9.25 29.23
CA PRO A 320 -5.78 9.09 28.26
C PRO A 320 -5.76 7.74 27.52
N GLU A 321 -6.42 6.71 28.08
CA GLU A 321 -6.54 5.40 27.43
C GLU A 321 -7.76 5.32 26.50
N SER A 322 -8.73 6.21 26.71
CA SER A 322 -9.92 6.31 25.87
C SER A 322 -9.55 6.87 24.50
N ILE A 323 -10.07 6.24 23.46
CA ILE A 323 -9.97 6.74 22.09
C ILE A 323 -11.26 7.50 21.77
N PHE A 324 -11.14 8.57 21.00
CA PHE A 324 -12.28 9.30 20.46
C PHE A 324 -13.19 8.37 19.63
N VAL A 325 -14.50 8.52 19.82
CA VAL A 325 -15.53 7.86 19.02
C VAL A 325 -16.53 8.94 18.64
N ILE A 326 -17.04 8.91 17.41
CA ILE A 326 -18.13 9.79 16.96
C ILE A 326 -19.33 9.62 17.91
N GLU A 327 -19.91 10.73 18.37
CA GLU A 327 -21.00 10.74 19.38
C GLU A 327 -20.63 9.90 20.62
N ASN A 328 -19.59 10.35 21.33
CA ASN A 328 -18.95 9.58 22.42
C ASN A 328 -19.81 9.39 23.68
N ASP A 329 -20.95 10.07 23.80
CA ASP A 329 -21.86 9.88 24.92
C ASP A 329 -22.34 8.41 25.03
N ASN A 330 -22.13 7.81 26.21
CA ASN A 330 -22.40 6.40 26.48
C ASN A 330 -21.65 5.43 25.54
N ARG A 331 -20.52 5.86 24.96
CA ARG A 331 -19.62 5.04 24.16
C ARG A 331 -18.22 5.02 24.74
N TYR A 332 -17.59 3.85 24.71
CA TYR A 332 -16.23 3.64 25.22
C TYR A 332 -15.41 2.95 24.15
N SER A 333 -14.20 3.44 23.89
CA SER A 333 -13.26 2.80 22.96
C SER A 333 -11.84 2.83 23.50
N PHE A 334 -11.09 1.75 23.28
CA PHE A 334 -9.67 1.67 23.63
C PHE A 334 -8.93 0.65 22.77
N GLY A 335 -7.62 0.84 22.63
CA GLY A 335 -6.75 -0.05 21.85
C GLY A 335 -6.49 -1.37 22.60
N LEU A 336 -6.57 -2.49 21.89
CA LEU A 336 -6.32 -3.82 22.45
C LEU A 336 -4.85 -4.25 22.27
N GLY A 337 -4.43 -5.21 23.08
CA GLY A 337 -3.10 -5.82 23.02
C GLY A 337 -3.12 -7.32 23.25
N THR A 338 -2.16 -8.02 22.63
CA THR A 338 -2.06 -9.48 22.63
C THR A 338 -1.37 -10.07 23.86
N GLU A 339 -0.94 -9.26 24.83
CA GLU A 339 -0.54 -9.73 26.17
C GLU A 339 -1.71 -10.33 26.94
N VAL A 340 -2.95 -9.97 26.57
CA VAL A 340 -4.16 -10.56 27.13
C VAL A 340 -4.54 -11.81 26.33
N SER A 341 -4.56 -12.96 27.00
CA SER A 341 -4.76 -14.28 26.37
C SER A 341 -6.06 -14.39 25.56
N CYS A 342 -7.17 -13.79 26.00
CA CYS A 342 -8.42 -13.79 25.23
C CYS A 342 -8.33 -12.95 23.95
N VAL A 343 -7.61 -11.82 23.97
CA VAL A 343 -7.35 -11.01 22.77
C VAL A 343 -6.50 -11.79 21.78
N ALA A 344 -5.41 -12.40 22.24
CA ALA A 344 -4.53 -13.22 21.39
C ALA A 344 -5.27 -14.40 20.74
N ARG A 345 -6.16 -15.09 21.49
CA ARG A 345 -7.00 -16.16 20.94
C ARG A 345 -8.01 -15.66 19.91
N ALA A 346 -8.63 -14.50 20.15
CA ALA A 346 -9.62 -13.93 19.24
C ALA A 346 -8.98 -13.56 17.88
N VAL A 347 -7.84 -12.86 17.90
CA VAL A 347 -7.16 -12.49 16.65
C VAL A 347 -6.55 -13.70 15.94
N GLU A 348 -6.15 -14.75 16.68
CA GLU A 348 -5.69 -16.01 16.10
C GLU A 348 -6.84 -16.73 15.36
N GLN A 349 -8.05 -16.81 15.95
CA GLN A 349 -9.22 -17.40 15.29
C GLN A 349 -9.64 -16.60 14.05
N LEU A 350 -9.66 -15.27 14.12
CA LEU A 350 -9.96 -14.42 12.98
C LEU A 350 -8.96 -14.63 11.83
N ALA A 351 -7.67 -14.61 12.14
CA ALA A 351 -6.60 -14.74 11.15
C ALA A 351 -6.43 -16.17 10.60
N THR A 352 -7.04 -17.16 11.23
CA THR A 352 -7.04 -18.56 10.77
C THR A 352 -8.39 -19.03 10.22
N HIS A 353 -9.41 -18.17 10.20
CA HIS A 353 -10.72 -18.50 9.66
C HIS A 353 -10.66 -18.80 8.15
N ASP A 354 -11.14 -19.99 7.77
CA ASP A 354 -10.92 -20.62 6.45
C ASP A 354 -11.44 -19.80 5.25
N LYS A 355 -12.42 -18.93 5.46
CA LYS A 355 -12.98 -18.09 4.39
C LYS A 355 -12.56 -16.64 4.46
N LEU A 356 -12.53 -16.11 5.68
CA LEU A 356 -12.24 -14.69 5.90
C LEU A 356 -10.80 -14.40 5.50
N LYS A 357 -9.84 -15.24 5.90
CA LYS A 357 -8.44 -15.04 5.54
C LYS A 357 -8.22 -15.07 4.02
N PRO A 358 -8.65 -16.09 3.25
CA PRO A 358 -8.47 -16.07 1.80
C PRO A 358 -9.20 -14.92 1.10
N ALA A 359 -10.39 -14.55 1.56
CA ALA A 359 -11.11 -13.39 1.03
C ALA A 359 -10.30 -12.10 1.28
N LEU A 360 -9.85 -11.87 2.52
CA LEU A 360 -9.05 -10.71 2.89
C LEU A 360 -7.73 -10.66 2.11
N GLU A 361 -7.03 -11.78 1.96
CA GLU A 361 -5.79 -11.84 1.15
C GLU A 361 -6.04 -11.66 -0.35
N LYS A 362 -7.22 -12.02 -0.83
CA LYS A 362 -7.64 -11.73 -2.21
C LYS A 362 -7.91 -10.22 -2.40
N ILE A 363 -8.50 -9.58 -1.39
CA ILE A 363 -8.89 -8.16 -1.40
C ILE A 363 -7.69 -7.24 -1.23
N LEU A 364 -6.82 -7.52 -0.26
CA LEU A 364 -5.72 -6.65 0.18
C LEU A 364 -4.34 -7.15 -0.23
N GLY A 365 -4.28 -8.36 -0.79
CA GLY A 365 -3.03 -9.01 -1.12
C GLY A 365 -2.54 -9.97 -0.05
N PRO A 366 -1.46 -10.71 -0.36
CA PRO A 366 -0.93 -11.69 0.59
C PRO A 366 -0.50 -10.99 1.88
N ASN A 367 -0.89 -11.58 3.01
CA ASN A 367 -0.47 -11.16 4.34
C ASN A 367 -0.63 -9.65 4.64
N PRO A 368 -1.86 -9.11 4.61
CA PRO A 368 -2.11 -7.68 4.81
C PRO A 368 -1.65 -7.19 6.18
N ALA A 369 -1.34 -5.89 6.27
CA ALA A 369 -0.84 -5.24 7.48
C ALA A 369 -1.99 -4.76 8.37
N LEU A 370 -1.83 -4.91 9.69
CA LEU A 370 -2.75 -4.41 10.69
C LEU A 370 -2.49 -2.91 10.95
N ILE A 371 -3.53 -2.09 10.96
CA ILE A 371 -3.45 -0.65 11.27
C ILE A 371 -4.44 -0.16 12.33
N GLU A 372 -5.35 -1.02 12.78
CA GLU A 372 -6.28 -0.74 13.87
C GLU A 372 -6.61 -2.04 14.60
N MET A 373 -6.73 -1.96 15.94
CA MET A 373 -7.24 -3.07 16.75
C MET A 373 -7.85 -2.50 18.03
N THR A 374 -9.16 -2.33 18.02
CA THR A 374 -9.93 -1.66 19.08
C THR A 374 -11.10 -2.48 19.56
N ALA A 375 -11.56 -2.14 20.76
CA ALA A 375 -12.88 -2.54 21.23
C ALA A 375 -13.76 -1.29 21.36
N ILE A 376 -14.98 -1.34 20.83
CA ILE A 376 -16.00 -0.31 21.03
C ILE A 376 -17.13 -0.90 21.86
N THR A 377 -17.54 -0.18 22.89
CA THR A 377 -18.73 -0.48 23.69
C THR A 377 -19.75 0.64 23.57
N SER A 378 -21.02 0.28 23.34
CA SER A 378 -22.15 1.22 23.37
C SER A 378 -23.12 0.79 24.46
N SER A 379 -23.25 1.63 25.46
CA SER A 379 -24.17 1.45 26.59
C SER A 379 -25.53 2.07 26.28
N PHE A 380 -26.55 1.68 27.05
CA PHE A 380 -27.88 2.28 26.96
C PHE A 380 -27.79 3.81 27.01
N GLY A 381 -28.54 4.48 26.14
CA GLY A 381 -28.51 5.93 25.98
C GLY A 381 -27.49 6.45 24.97
N ALA A 382 -26.68 5.59 24.34
CA ALA A 382 -25.89 5.98 23.18
C ALA A 382 -26.84 6.39 22.03
N VAL A 383 -26.57 7.53 21.38
CA VAL A 383 -27.41 8.10 20.29
C VAL A 383 -26.92 7.65 18.91
N ASN A 384 -27.69 7.81 17.84
CA ASN A 384 -27.19 7.50 16.49
C ASN A 384 -25.95 8.34 16.15
N GLN A 385 -24.91 7.71 15.63
CA GLN A 385 -23.85 8.43 14.91
C GLN A 385 -24.41 8.94 13.58
N TYR A 386 -23.82 10.02 13.04
CA TYR A 386 -24.08 10.40 11.67
C TYR A 386 -23.52 9.34 10.69
N TRP A 387 -24.09 9.26 9.51
CA TRP A 387 -23.60 8.37 8.44
C TRP A 387 -22.23 8.82 7.96
N HIS A 388 -21.25 7.92 7.96
CA HIS A 388 -19.88 8.25 7.57
C HIS A 388 -19.18 7.07 6.88
N ASP A 389 -18.13 7.39 6.14
CA ASP A 389 -17.04 6.48 5.82
C ASP A 389 -15.91 6.65 6.84
N ASP A 390 -15.11 5.60 7.06
CA ASP A 390 -13.98 5.67 8.00
C ASP A 390 -12.76 6.37 7.38
N VAL A 391 -12.71 6.46 6.05
CA VAL A 391 -11.70 7.19 5.29
C VAL A 391 -12.24 8.56 4.99
N VAL A 392 -11.55 9.63 5.44
CA VAL A 392 -11.98 11.00 5.12
C VAL A 392 -12.14 11.16 3.62
N ALA A 393 -13.13 11.95 3.19
CA ALA A 393 -13.45 12.09 1.77
C ALA A 393 -12.22 12.42 0.93
N GLN A 394 -11.30 13.25 1.45
CA GLN A 394 -10.04 13.68 0.83
C GLN A 394 -8.99 12.56 0.67
N ALA A 395 -9.14 11.42 1.35
CA ALA A 395 -8.26 10.27 1.26
C ALA A 395 -8.87 9.08 0.53
N SER A 396 -9.99 9.28 -0.17
CA SER A 396 -10.56 8.28 -1.05
C SER A 396 -9.59 7.93 -2.19
N VAL A 397 -9.15 6.66 -2.22
CA VAL A 397 -8.30 6.12 -3.30
C VAL A 397 -8.99 6.16 -4.67
N MET A 398 -10.32 6.29 -4.68
CA MET A 398 -11.11 6.46 -5.89
C MET A 398 -11.07 7.90 -6.37
N LYS A 399 -11.37 8.86 -5.49
CA LYS A 399 -11.42 10.28 -5.82
C LYS A 399 -10.05 10.89 -6.11
N TYR A 400 -8.97 10.34 -5.53
CA TYR A 400 -7.63 10.91 -5.66
C TYR A 400 -6.60 9.98 -6.33
N GLY A 401 -5.80 10.63 -7.16
CA GLY A 401 -4.63 10.26 -7.95
C GLY A 401 -3.45 9.84 -7.09
N ARG A 402 -3.46 10.25 -5.83
CA ARG A 402 -2.64 9.62 -4.81
C ARG A 402 -3.16 8.23 -4.54
N THR A 403 -2.26 7.29 -4.62
CA THR A 403 -2.57 5.89 -4.40
C THR A 403 -2.62 5.70 -2.89
N PHE A 404 -3.69 6.08 -2.21
CA PHE A 404 -3.92 5.61 -0.85
C PHE A 404 -4.08 4.08 -0.89
N GLY A 405 -3.59 3.38 0.14
CA GLY A 405 -3.80 1.96 0.25
C GLY A 405 -5.27 1.66 0.52
N PRO A 406 -5.93 0.70 -0.18
CA PRO A 406 -7.21 0.17 0.29
C PRO A 406 -7.16 -0.12 1.79
N SER A 407 -8.23 0.16 2.49
CA SER A 407 -8.34 -0.22 3.90
C SER A 407 -9.70 -0.88 4.14
N TYR A 408 -9.69 -1.95 4.93
CA TYR A 408 -10.88 -2.74 5.24
C TYR A 408 -10.93 -3.03 6.72
N SER A 409 -12.09 -2.78 7.30
CA SER A 409 -12.37 -3.03 8.71
C SER A 409 -13.14 -4.32 8.87
N ILE A 410 -12.88 -5.04 9.96
CA ILE A 410 -13.57 -6.25 10.36
C ILE A 410 -14.23 -5.97 11.70
N PHE A 411 -15.55 -5.97 11.72
CA PHE A 411 -16.36 -5.70 12.90
C PHE A 411 -16.90 -7.02 13.42
N VAL A 412 -16.55 -7.41 14.65
CA VAL A 412 -16.97 -8.69 15.25
C VAL A 412 -17.82 -8.42 16.49
N GLN A 413 -19.07 -8.89 16.48
CA GLN A 413 -19.94 -8.77 17.65
C GLN A 413 -19.56 -9.79 18.71
N LEU A 414 -19.45 -9.35 19.97
CA LEU A 414 -19.08 -10.24 21.07
C LEU A 414 -20.30 -10.79 21.84
N GLN A 415 -21.51 -10.47 21.36
CA GLN A 415 -22.78 -11.00 21.80
C GLN A 415 -23.83 -10.84 20.68
N ASN A 416 -24.99 -11.48 20.83
CA ASN A 416 -26.11 -11.21 19.95
C ASN A 416 -26.53 -9.74 20.12
N THR A 417 -26.61 -9.02 19.01
CA THR A 417 -26.89 -7.58 19.00
C THR A 417 -28.16 -7.32 18.20
N THR A 418 -29.23 -6.92 18.88
CA THR A 418 -30.50 -6.56 18.24
C THR A 418 -30.43 -5.16 17.63
N LYS A 419 -31.44 -4.79 16.84
CA LYS A 419 -31.62 -3.40 16.38
C LYS A 419 -31.68 -2.41 17.56
N ALA A 420 -32.39 -2.74 18.64
CA ALA A 420 -32.55 -1.87 19.81
C ALA A 420 -31.29 -1.75 20.68
N MET A 421 -30.39 -2.73 20.62
CA MET A 421 -29.04 -2.64 21.22
C MET A 421 -28.08 -1.75 20.43
N GLY A 422 -28.53 -1.23 19.29
CA GLY A 422 -27.76 -0.37 18.42
C GLY A 422 -26.89 -1.16 17.43
N ALA A 423 -27.41 -2.18 16.73
CA ALA A 423 -26.65 -2.85 15.66
C ALA A 423 -26.15 -1.85 14.59
N THR A 424 -24.95 -2.05 14.04
CA THR A 424 -24.39 -1.14 13.01
C THR A 424 -25.32 -1.08 11.80
N ASP A 425 -25.71 0.13 11.39
CA ASP A 425 -26.41 0.34 10.13
C ASP A 425 -25.40 0.34 8.98
N THR A 426 -25.79 -0.24 7.85
CA THR A 426 -24.98 -0.36 6.64
C THR A 426 -25.71 0.22 5.44
N CYS A 427 -24.94 0.72 4.48
CA CYS A 427 -25.45 1.26 3.22
C CYS A 427 -24.72 0.59 2.04
N PRO A 428 -25.07 -0.65 1.66
CA PRO A 428 -24.26 -1.46 0.75
C PRO A 428 -24.19 -0.93 -0.68
N GLY A 429 -22.99 -0.83 -1.25
CA GLY A 429 -22.72 -0.28 -2.59
C GLY A 429 -22.07 1.10 -2.57
N THR A 430 -22.07 1.76 -1.41
CA THR A 430 -21.58 3.14 -1.24
C THR A 430 -20.06 3.30 -1.31
N HIS A 431 -19.29 2.22 -1.18
CA HIS A 431 -17.83 2.25 -1.44
C HIS A 431 -17.46 2.65 -2.87
N LYS A 432 -18.44 2.72 -3.78
CA LYS A 432 -18.28 3.21 -5.16
C LYS A 432 -18.59 4.70 -5.32
N CYS A 433 -18.98 5.37 -4.24
CA CYS A 433 -19.35 6.77 -4.23
C CYS A 433 -18.13 7.62 -3.90
N ALA A 434 -18.02 8.77 -4.54
CA ALA A 434 -16.94 9.73 -4.25
C ALA A 434 -17.45 11.01 -3.60
N THR A 435 -18.71 11.37 -3.88
CA THR A 435 -19.42 12.56 -3.41
C THR A 435 -20.94 12.35 -3.54
N GLY A 436 -21.71 13.34 -3.10
CA GLY A 436 -23.17 13.42 -3.26
C GLY A 436 -23.90 13.46 -1.91
N GLU A 437 -25.22 13.49 -1.97
CA GLU A 437 -26.10 13.45 -0.78
C GLU A 437 -26.27 12.02 -0.25
N ILE A 438 -25.16 11.26 -0.21
CA ILE A 438 -25.21 9.83 0.12
C ILE A 438 -25.68 9.59 1.55
N GLU A 439 -25.41 10.52 2.47
CA GLU A 439 -25.97 10.52 3.82
C GLU A 439 -27.50 10.50 3.81
N LYS A 440 -28.14 11.32 2.96
CA LYS A 440 -29.61 11.35 2.85
C LYS A 440 -30.16 10.06 2.24
N VAL A 441 -29.44 9.50 1.27
CA VAL A 441 -29.78 8.20 0.67
C VAL A 441 -29.70 7.10 1.74
N CYS A 442 -28.62 7.06 2.51
CA CYS A 442 -28.44 6.08 3.59
C CYS A 442 -29.39 6.31 4.77
N GLU A 443 -29.80 7.54 5.06
CA GLU A 443 -30.84 7.81 6.07
C GLU A 443 -32.18 7.18 5.68
N ARG A 444 -32.50 7.21 4.38
CA ARG A 444 -33.75 6.65 3.86
C ARG A 444 -33.70 5.13 3.67
N GLU A 445 -32.59 4.63 3.14
CA GLU A 445 -32.49 3.25 2.61
C GLU A 445 -31.53 2.35 3.39
N GLY A 446 -30.71 2.93 4.27
CA GLY A 446 -29.77 2.19 5.10
C GLY A 446 -30.50 1.35 6.15
N PHE A 447 -29.90 0.23 6.52
CA PHE A 447 -30.53 -0.75 7.40
C PHE A 447 -29.54 -1.38 8.38
N PRO A 448 -30.00 -1.84 9.56
CA PRO A 448 -29.15 -2.48 10.56
C PRO A 448 -28.67 -3.83 10.04
N ALA A 449 -27.39 -4.16 10.27
CA ALA A 449 -26.79 -5.45 9.92
C ALA A 449 -27.28 -6.59 10.84
N VAL A 450 -28.58 -6.84 10.82
CA VAL A 450 -29.31 -7.78 11.66
C VAL A 450 -30.02 -8.78 10.75
N ASP A 451 -29.75 -10.06 10.95
CA ASP A 451 -30.40 -11.16 10.22
C ASP A 451 -31.93 -11.08 10.41
N SER A 452 -32.65 -11.07 9.29
CA SER A 452 -34.10 -10.86 9.26
C SER A 452 -34.85 -11.97 9.99
N SER A 453 -34.30 -13.19 9.98
CA SER A 453 -34.92 -14.39 10.54
C SER A 453 -34.74 -14.49 12.06
N SER A 454 -33.57 -14.10 12.57
CA SER A 454 -33.25 -14.19 14.00
C SER A 454 -33.49 -12.89 14.76
N GLY A 455 -33.53 -11.75 14.06
CA GLY A 455 -33.73 -10.43 14.66
C GLY A 455 -32.50 -9.90 15.41
N TYR A 456 -31.33 -10.53 15.24
CA TYR A 456 -30.06 -10.03 15.78
C TYR A 456 -28.86 -10.28 14.86
N TRP A 457 -27.81 -9.48 14.99
CA TRP A 457 -26.47 -9.84 14.53
C TRP A 457 -25.88 -10.83 15.52
N LYS A 458 -25.66 -12.07 15.09
CA LYS A 458 -25.19 -13.16 15.94
C LYS A 458 -23.79 -12.90 16.50
N ALA A 459 -23.61 -13.27 17.76
CA ALA A 459 -22.30 -13.27 18.41
C ALA A 459 -21.29 -14.08 17.59
N GLY A 460 -20.15 -13.45 17.26
CA GLY A 460 -18.99 -14.12 16.67
C GLY A 460 -18.95 -14.08 15.16
N ASP A 461 -20.02 -13.59 14.56
CA ASP A 461 -20.05 -13.25 13.16
C ASP A 461 -19.26 -11.95 12.95
N ALA A 462 -18.55 -11.86 11.82
CA ALA A 462 -17.69 -10.74 11.47
C ALA A 462 -18.17 -10.07 10.19
N LEU A 463 -18.41 -8.76 10.22
CA LEU A 463 -18.68 -7.94 9.06
C LEU A 463 -17.36 -7.39 8.52
N LEU A 464 -16.98 -7.81 7.32
CA LEU A 464 -15.89 -7.21 6.55
C LEU A 464 -16.43 -6.03 5.76
N MET A 465 -15.86 -4.85 5.95
CA MET A 465 -16.32 -3.59 5.37
C MET A 465 -15.18 -2.90 4.62
N ASN A 466 -15.46 -2.37 3.43
CA ASN A 466 -14.58 -1.41 2.77
C ASN A 466 -14.69 -0.07 3.52
N MET A 467 -13.58 0.54 3.93
CA MET A 467 -13.64 1.78 4.72
C MET A 467 -14.20 3.00 3.99
N ASN A 468 -14.42 2.93 2.67
CA ASN A 468 -15.18 3.93 1.90
C ASN A 468 -16.69 3.65 1.87
N SER A 469 -17.17 2.58 2.50
CA SER A 469 -18.60 2.31 2.63
C SER A 469 -19.21 3.17 3.73
N TYR A 470 -20.37 3.76 3.46
CA TYR A 470 -21.14 4.50 4.45
C TYR A 470 -21.82 3.55 5.44
N HIS A 471 -21.64 3.86 6.71
CA HIS A 471 -22.20 3.12 7.84
C HIS A 471 -22.42 4.06 9.03
N ARG A 472 -23.08 3.58 10.08
CA ARG A 472 -23.15 4.27 11.37
C ARG A 472 -23.37 3.31 12.54
N GLY A 473 -22.87 3.66 13.71
CA GLY A 473 -23.33 3.08 14.97
C GLY A 473 -24.70 3.65 15.34
N THR A 474 -25.71 2.79 15.49
CA THR A 474 -27.05 3.22 15.89
C THR A 474 -27.19 3.38 17.41
N ALA A 475 -28.33 3.94 17.81
CA ALA A 475 -28.67 4.22 19.19
C ALA A 475 -28.93 2.92 19.98
N HIS A 476 -28.44 2.88 21.21
CA HIS A 476 -28.77 1.82 22.16
C HIS A 476 -29.98 2.26 22.99
N THR A 477 -31.16 1.76 22.59
CA THR A 477 -32.47 2.15 23.13
C THR A 477 -33.12 1.12 24.04
N ASP A 478 -32.59 -0.10 24.12
CA ASP A 478 -33.08 -1.14 25.03
C ASP A 478 -32.44 -1.01 26.43
N PRO A 479 -33.18 -0.58 27.47
CA PRO A 479 -32.64 -0.43 28.82
C PRO A 479 -32.38 -1.77 29.53
N ASN A 480 -32.95 -2.86 29.02
CA ASN A 480 -32.82 -4.20 29.61
C ASN A 480 -31.73 -5.03 28.93
N ALA A 481 -31.27 -4.61 27.75
CA ALA A 481 -30.18 -5.26 27.06
C ALA A 481 -28.82 -4.93 27.71
N PRO A 482 -27.85 -5.84 27.64
CA PRO A 482 -26.51 -5.55 28.10
C PRO A 482 -25.80 -4.62 27.11
N ASP A 483 -24.74 -3.93 27.56
CA ASP A 483 -23.89 -3.11 26.69
C ASP A 483 -23.48 -3.87 25.41
N ARG A 484 -23.62 -3.21 24.24
CA ARG A 484 -23.15 -3.67 22.93
C ARG A 484 -21.63 -3.59 22.88
N VAL A 485 -20.92 -4.69 22.58
CA VAL A 485 -19.46 -4.75 22.57
C VAL A 485 -19.02 -5.36 21.25
N MET A 486 -18.11 -4.65 20.57
CA MET A 486 -17.59 -5.04 19.27
C MET A 486 -16.07 -4.96 19.27
N LEU A 487 -15.44 -5.94 18.61
CA LEU A 487 -14.02 -5.94 18.28
C LEU A 487 -13.86 -5.42 16.84
N ILE A 488 -12.96 -4.47 16.62
CA ILE A 488 -12.65 -3.90 15.30
C ILE A 488 -11.19 -4.17 14.96
N LEU A 489 -10.92 -4.67 13.75
CA LEU A 489 -9.58 -4.75 13.18
C LEU A 489 -9.57 -4.17 11.78
N THR A 490 -8.58 -3.34 11.48
CA THR A 490 -8.45 -2.71 10.17
C THR A 490 -7.16 -3.12 9.50
N PHE A 491 -7.27 -3.49 8.23
CA PHE A 491 -6.17 -3.98 7.42
C PHE A 491 -5.94 -3.14 6.17
N VAL A 492 -4.67 -3.02 5.79
CA VAL A 492 -4.20 -2.42 4.52
C VAL A 492 -3.30 -3.39 3.77
N PRO A 493 -3.01 -3.19 2.47
CA PRO A 493 -2.01 -3.97 1.79
C PRO A 493 -0.68 -3.95 2.51
N GLN A 494 0.00 -5.08 2.48
CA GLN A 494 1.31 -5.20 3.07
C GLN A 494 2.29 -4.18 2.44
N PRO A 495 3.01 -3.37 3.24
CA PRO A 495 3.99 -2.43 2.71
C PRO A 495 5.07 -3.14 1.91
N GLN A 496 5.27 -2.72 0.66
CA GLN A 496 6.33 -3.26 -0.18
C GLN A 496 7.57 -2.36 -0.18
N SER A 497 8.72 -2.91 0.21
CA SER A 497 9.98 -2.16 0.42
C SER A 497 10.41 -1.26 -0.75
N ARG A 498 10.09 -1.66 -1.99
CA ARG A 498 10.44 -0.98 -3.24
C ARG A 498 9.25 -0.57 -4.08
N ALA A 499 8.02 -0.68 -3.59
CA ALA A 499 6.82 -0.41 -4.38
C ALA A 499 5.90 0.61 -3.70
N GLU A 500 6.10 0.81 -2.40
CA GLU A 500 5.24 1.64 -1.57
C GLU A 500 5.55 3.12 -1.72
N SER A 501 4.96 3.74 -2.74
CA SER A 501 4.75 5.19 -2.82
C SER A 501 3.39 5.60 -2.23
N ARG A 502 2.60 4.63 -1.78
CA ARG A 502 1.24 4.78 -1.30
C ARG A 502 1.23 5.14 0.18
N GLN A 503 0.26 5.94 0.56
CA GLN A 503 0.02 6.28 1.95
C GLN A 503 -1.06 5.37 2.52
N MET A 504 -1.03 5.19 3.83
CA MET A 504 -2.25 4.83 4.53
C MET A 504 -3.29 5.92 4.21
N SER A 505 -4.52 5.53 3.87
CA SER A 505 -5.63 6.48 3.79
C SER A 505 -5.66 7.29 5.09
N GLN A 506 -6.02 8.57 5.05
CA GLN A 506 -6.39 9.31 6.25
C GLN A 506 -7.78 8.84 6.67
N GLY A 507 -8.05 8.80 7.97
CA GLY A 507 -9.26 8.22 8.48
C GLY A 507 -9.58 8.72 9.87
N ILE A 508 -10.85 8.64 10.22
CA ILE A 508 -11.37 9.26 11.43
C ILE A 508 -10.76 8.59 12.68
N THR A 509 -10.45 7.29 12.68
CA THR A 509 -9.92 6.64 13.90
C THR A 509 -8.96 5.46 13.64
N PHE A 510 -7.76 5.68 13.08
CA PHE A 510 -6.72 4.63 13.14
C PHE A 510 -6.12 4.54 14.54
N SER A 511 -6.73 3.66 15.32
CA SER A 511 -6.37 3.46 16.71
C SER A 511 -5.81 2.07 16.93
N LEU A 512 -4.49 2.01 16.86
CA LEU A 512 -3.72 0.81 17.14
C LEU A 512 -2.75 1.14 18.27
N ARG A 513 -2.77 0.31 19.32
CA ARG A 513 -1.82 0.46 20.42
C ARG A 513 -0.39 0.44 19.86
N TRP A 514 0.48 1.30 20.37
CA TRP A 514 1.77 1.59 19.77
C TRP A 514 2.65 0.35 19.52
N ASP A 515 2.56 -0.68 20.36
CA ASP A 515 3.35 -1.92 20.24
C ASP A 515 2.71 -2.97 19.32
N MET A 516 1.50 -2.72 18.80
CA MET A 516 0.81 -3.59 17.85
C MET A 516 1.07 -3.22 16.38
N TRP A 517 1.75 -2.09 16.13
CA TRP A 517 2.19 -1.71 14.80
C TRP A 517 3.24 -2.69 14.24
N GLY A 518 3.40 -2.71 12.92
CA GLY A 518 4.36 -3.55 12.21
C GLY A 518 3.91 -5.01 12.04
N HIS A 519 2.79 -5.41 12.62
CA HIS A 519 2.21 -6.74 12.50
C HIS A 519 1.34 -6.92 11.24
N THR A 520 1.21 -8.18 10.83
CA THR A 520 0.49 -8.62 9.63
C THR A 520 -0.50 -9.74 9.98
N LEU A 521 -1.44 -10.04 9.10
CA LEU A 521 -2.44 -11.10 9.28
C LEU A 521 -1.82 -12.45 9.69
N TRP A 522 -0.65 -12.77 9.16
CA TRP A 522 0.08 -13.99 9.49
C TRP A 522 0.69 -13.96 10.89
N ASP A 523 1.07 -12.78 11.40
CA ASP A 523 1.51 -12.65 12.81
C ASP A 523 0.33 -12.87 13.75
N LEU A 524 -0.87 -12.38 13.38
CA LEU A 524 -2.11 -12.59 14.16
C LEU A 524 -2.46 -14.07 14.26
N ALA A 525 -2.28 -14.84 13.18
CA ALA A 525 -2.43 -16.30 13.19
C ALA A 525 -1.46 -17.02 14.15
N LYS A 526 -0.49 -16.30 14.72
CA LYS A 526 0.48 -16.79 15.72
C LYS A 526 0.65 -15.77 16.87
N ALA A 527 -0.41 -15.02 17.20
CA ALA A 527 -0.34 -13.87 18.10
C ALA A 527 0.33 -14.20 19.45
N ARG A 528 0.01 -15.35 20.04
CA ARG A 528 0.57 -15.84 21.31
C ARG A 528 2.09 -16.04 21.33
N THR A 529 2.73 -16.10 20.16
CA THR A 529 4.19 -16.31 20.04
C THR A 529 4.91 -15.16 19.35
N ARG A 530 4.25 -14.45 18.42
CA ARG A 530 4.88 -13.42 17.59
C ARG A 530 4.53 -11.99 17.97
N MET A 531 3.47 -11.80 18.75
CA MET A 531 3.00 -10.50 19.21
C MET A 531 3.16 -10.38 20.74
N THR A 532 4.17 -11.06 21.29
CA THR A 532 4.54 -10.98 22.70
C THR A 532 5.71 -10.03 22.91
N GLN A 533 5.83 -9.50 24.11
CA GLN A 533 6.99 -8.69 24.49
C GLN A 533 8.24 -9.57 24.64
N PRO A 534 9.44 -9.10 24.26
CA PRO A 534 9.75 -7.76 23.72
C PRO A 534 9.58 -7.65 22.18
N TRP A 535 9.17 -8.73 21.50
CA TRP A 535 9.13 -8.79 20.04
C TRP A 535 8.12 -7.85 19.40
N ALA A 536 6.97 -7.66 20.02
CA ALA A 536 5.95 -6.70 19.61
C ALA A 536 6.53 -5.28 19.54
N THR A 537 7.17 -4.82 20.62
CA THR A 537 7.87 -3.52 20.67
C THR A 537 8.93 -3.38 19.58
N LEU A 538 9.81 -4.38 19.43
CA LEU A 538 10.86 -4.30 18.42
C LEU A 538 10.32 -4.31 16.99
N ARG A 539 9.14 -4.92 16.78
CA ARG A 539 8.46 -4.91 15.48
C ARG A 539 7.78 -3.58 15.20
N ALA A 540 7.07 -3.03 16.19
CA ALA A 540 6.43 -1.72 16.07
C ALA A 540 7.45 -0.62 15.75
N LEU A 541 8.66 -0.71 16.30
CA LEU A 541 9.76 0.22 16.02
C LEU A 541 10.50 -0.06 14.70
N GLY A 542 10.11 -1.10 13.95
CA GLY A 542 10.79 -1.48 12.70
C GLY A 542 12.20 -2.07 12.89
N LEU A 543 12.56 -2.49 14.10
CA LEU A 543 13.92 -2.93 14.46
C LEU A 543 14.14 -4.42 14.25
N TYR A 544 13.14 -5.25 14.54
CA TYR A 544 13.27 -6.71 14.42
C TYR A 544 12.07 -7.38 13.77
N LYS A 545 12.39 -8.38 12.94
CA LYS A 545 11.45 -9.40 12.52
C LYS A 545 12.11 -10.77 12.36
N PRO A 546 11.40 -11.87 12.63
CA PRO A 546 11.83 -13.20 12.19
C PRO A 546 12.02 -13.25 10.67
N LYS A 547 12.96 -14.10 10.21
CA LYS A 547 13.32 -14.24 8.79
C LYS A 547 12.13 -14.62 7.89
N ASP A 548 11.20 -15.39 8.44
CA ASP A 548 9.99 -15.86 7.75
C ASP A 548 8.83 -14.86 7.80
N ALA A 549 9.01 -13.72 8.47
CA ALA A 549 7.95 -12.74 8.66
C ALA A 549 8.03 -11.57 7.67
N ALA A 550 6.86 -11.05 7.33
CA ALA A 550 6.70 -9.85 6.53
C ALA A 550 6.65 -8.61 7.44
N TRP A 551 6.94 -7.43 6.89
CA TRP A 551 6.76 -6.17 7.61
C TRP A 551 5.33 -5.67 7.37
N GLY A 552 4.61 -5.31 8.44
CA GLY A 552 3.44 -4.45 8.38
C GLY A 552 3.82 -2.97 8.33
N VAL A 553 2.86 -2.07 8.57
CA VAL A 553 3.13 -0.63 8.74
C VAL A 553 3.67 -0.42 10.15
N ASP A 554 4.91 0.02 10.28
CA ASP A 554 5.53 0.30 11.58
C ASP A 554 5.01 1.62 12.19
N TYR A 555 5.22 1.78 13.51
CA TYR A 555 4.73 2.92 14.28
C TYR A 555 5.35 4.23 13.79
N VAL A 556 6.64 4.23 13.44
CA VAL A 556 7.35 5.43 13.00
C VAL A 556 6.80 5.93 11.67
N SER A 557 6.62 5.02 10.70
CA SER A 557 6.00 5.33 9.41
C SER A 557 4.58 5.86 9.57
N SER A 558 3.77 5.25 10.44
CA SER A 558 2.40 5.69 10.74
C SER A 558 2.35 7.07 11.40
N ALA A 559 3.13 7.26 12.47
CA ALA A 559 3.22 8.53 13.19
C ALA A 559 3.66 9.68 12.27
N ILE A 560 4.62 9.43 11.38
CA ILE A 560 5.05 10.41 10.37
C ILE A 560 3.92 10.79 9.42
N MET A 561 3.15 9.82 8.93
CA MET A 561 2.02 10.10 8.05
C MET A 561 0.92 10.88 8.76
N ARG A 562 0.65 10.56 10.03
CA ARG A 562 -0.35 11.28 10.85
C ARG A 562 0.10 12.69 11.20
N MET A 563 1.34 12.87 11.65
CA MET A 563 1.93 14.19 11.91
C MET A 563 1.94 15.08 10.67
N ALA A 564 2.25 14.53 9.50
CA ALA A 564 2.29 15.29 8.25
C ALA A 564 0.92 15.84 7.83
N ASN A 565 -0.17 15.31 8.38
CA ASN A 565 -1.52 15.61 7.98
C ASN A 565 -2.42 16.08 9.13
N GLU A 566 -1.85 16.29 10.32
CA GLU A 566 -2.62 16.64 11.52
C GLU A 566 -3.79 15.68 11.76
N ASP A 567 -3.56 14.38 11.54
CA ASP A 567 -4.54 13.35 11.86
C ASP A 567 -4.64 13.16 13.38
N ASN A 568 -5.69 12.48 13.84
CA ASN A 568 -5.91 12.14 15.25
C ASN A 568 -4.64 11.61 15.93
N GLY A 569 -4.46 11.91 17.21
CA GLY A 569 -3.22 11.70 17.98
C GLY A 569 -2.06 12.65 17.66
N PHE A 570 -2.14 13.42 16.58
CA PHE A 570 -1.12 14.38 16.14
C PHE A 570 -1.72 15.72 15.66
N ARG A 571 -2.91 16.06 16.14
CA ARG A 571 -3.49 17.39 15.95
C ARG A 571 -2.82 18.40 16.87
N ARG A 572 -2.96 19.66 16.55
CA ARG A 572 -2.36 20.74 17.33
C ARG A 572 -2.97 20.85 18.74
N ASP A 573 -4.28 20.79 18.87
CA ASP A 573 -5.00 20.79 20.15
C ASP A 573 -4.57 19.61 21.05
N GLU A 574 -4.24 18.47 20.44
CA GLU A 574 -3.66 17.33 21.15
C GLU A 574 -2.21 17.59 21.61
N LEU A 575 -1.42 18.37 20.87
CA LEU A 575 -0.09 18.82 21.30
C LEU A 575 -0.21 19.75 22.51
N GLU A 576 -1.15 20.69 22.47
CA GLU A 576 -1.44 21.60 23.58
C GLU A 576 -1.85 20.81 24.82
N THR A 577 -2.78 19.86 24.66
CA THR A 577 -3.18 18.93 25.74
C THR A 577 -1.99 18.13 26.28
N PHE A 578 -1.13 17.60 25.40
CA PHE A 578 0.07 16.87 25.81
C PHE A 578 1.02 17.74 26.66
N LEU A 579 1.18 19.01 26.31
CA LEU A 579 2.02 19.96 27.06
C LEU A 579 1.38 20.38 28.38
N GLU A 580 0.07 20.59 28.42
CA GLU A 580 -0.69 20.84 29.65
C GLU A 580 -0.57 19.68 30.64
N LEU A 581 -0.51 18.45 30.13
CA LEU A 581 -0.24 17.26 30.92
C LEU A 581 1.24 17.13 31.35
N GLY A 582 2.10 18.09 31.02
CA GLY A 582 3.51 18.13 31.43
C GLY A 582 4.49 17.55 30.41
N GLY A 583 4.04 17.28 29.18
CA GLY A 583 4.87 16.83 28.06
C GLY A 583 5.58 15.49 28.34
N PHE A 584 6.84 15.38 27.91
CA PHE A 584 7.64 14.19 28.19
C PHE A 584 8.05 14.14 29.67
N HIS A 585 7.34 13.38 30.50
CA HIS A 585 7.62 13.30 31.94
C HIS A 585 9.04 12.85 32.32
N TRP A 586 9.72 12.10 31.44
CA TRP A 586 11.10 11.64 31.65
C TRP A 586 12.15 12.63 31.16
N LEU A 587 11.72 13.72 30.51
CA LEU A 587 12.59 14.77 29.98
C LEU A 587 12.31 16.08 30.71
N PRO A 588 13.32 16.78 31.25
CA PRO A 588 13.11 18.10 31.85
C PRO A 588 12.42 19.08 30.89
N THR A 589 11.49 19.88 31.40
CA THR A 589 10.67 20.81 30.58
C THR A 589 11.50 21.83 29.81
N PHE A 590 12.68 22.23 30.29
CA PHE A 590 13.57 23.13 29.55
C PHE A 590 14.20 22.51 28.29
N LEU A 591 14.14 21.19 28.16
CA LEU A 591 14.54 20.45 26.96
C LEU A 591 13.36 20.18 26.02
N HIS A 592 12.12 20.44 26.45
CA HIS A 592 10.97 20.35 25.56
C HIS A 592 11.06 21.45 24.50
N GLY A 593 10.56 21.14 23.30
CA GLY A 593 10.43 22.14 22.25
C GLY A 593 9.51 23.28 22.70
N GLN A 594 9.83 24.49 22.29
CA GLN A 594 8.86 25.59 22.42
C GLN A 594 7.78 25.41 21.37
N VAL A 595 6.51 25.68 21.70
CA VAL A 595 5.41 25.70 20.74
C VAL A 595 5.03 27.14 20.45
N LYS A 596 5.24 27.56 19.21
CA LYS A 596 4.72 28.81 18.65
C LYS A 596 3.33 28.61 18.08
N GLU A 597 2.65 29.73 17.84
CA GLU A 597 1.29 29.82 17.31
C GLU A 597 1.01 29.09 15.98
N LYS A 598 1.99 28.48 15.31
CA LYS A 598 1.80 27.72 14.06
C LYS A 598 2.56 26.39 14.06
N GLU A 599 3.13 25.99 15.19
CA GLU A 599 4.03 24.85 15.20
C GLU A 599 3.29 23.52 15.26
N SER A 600 3.77 22.57 14.46
CA SER A 600 3.28 21.19 14.39
C SER A 600 4.00 20.27 15.39
N TRP A 601 3.45 19.06 15.60
CA TRP A 601 4.14 18.01 16.36
C TRP A 601 5.56 17.73 15.87
N HIS A 602 5.80 17.76 14.55
CA HIS A 602 7.14 17.54 13.99
C HIS A 602 8.11 18.63 14.43
N GLU A 603 7.69 19.90 14.39
CA GLU A 603 8.52 21.03 14.78
C GLU A 603 8.83 21.01 16.28
N PHE A 604 7.84 20.68 17.12
CA PHE A 604 8.05 20.47 18.56
C PHE A 604 9.07 19.34 18.84
N LEU A 605 8.91 18.18 18.20
CA LEU A 605 9.84 17.05 18.37
C LEU A 605 11.25 17.38 17.87
N LYS A 606 11.34 18.14 16.77
CA LYS A 606 12.60 18.61 16.21
C LYS A 606 13.30 19.58 17.15
N ASP A 607 12.61 20.59 17.67
CA ASP A 607 13.18 21.55 18.63
C ASP A 607 13.59 20.83 19.93
N THR A 608 12.78 19.89 20.41
CA THR A 608 13.13 19.00 21.54
C THR A 608 14.44 18.26 21.28
N LEU A 609 14.59 17.66 20.10
CA LEU A 609 15.79 16.94 19.70
C LEU A 609 17.01 17.86 19.60
N GLU A 610 16.86 19.05 19.03
CA GLU A 610 17.91 20.05 18.88
C GLU A 610 18.42 20.52 20.26
N ARG A 611 17.52 20.82 21.19
CA ARG A 611 17.85 21.18 22.59
C ARG A 611 18.57 20.06 23.33
N CYS A 612 18.10 18.82 23.17
CA CYS A 612 18.77 17.65 23.76
C CYS A 612 20.18 17.46 23.20
N LEU A 613 20.32 17.59 21.87
CA LEU A 613 21.60 17.47 21.19
C LEU A 613 22.58 18.54 21.65
N GLU A 614 22.14 19.80 21.75
CA GLU A 614 22.94 20.93 22.25
C GLU A 614 23.39 20.68 23.69
N LEU A 615 22.47 20.33 24.60
CA LEU A 615 22.82 20.05 26.00
C LEU A 615 23.85 18.92 26.11
N VAL A 616 23.61 17.79 25.44
CA VAL A 616 24.51 16.65 25.49
C VAL A 616 25.87 16.99 24.85
N ALA A 617 25.89 17.81 23.78
CA ALA A 617 27.12 18.31 23.20
C ALA A 617 27.91 19.18 24.17
N TYR A 618 27.25 20.12 24.86
CA TYR A 618 27.87 20.97 25.88
C TYR A 618 28.41 20.16 27.06
N ILE A 619 27.62 19.23 27.61
CA ILE A 619 28.06 18.35 28.71
C ILE A 619 29.24 17.48 28.25
N ASN A 620 29.18 16.90 27.05
CA ASN A 620 30.27 16.09 26.53
C ASN A 620 31.55 16.91 26.32
N ALA A 621 31.46 18.10 25.74
CA ALA A 621 32.60 19.00 25.59
C ALA A 621 33.20 19.41 26.94
N PHE A 622 32.34 19.73 27.91
CA PHE A 622 32.75 20.07 29.28
C PHE A 622 33.46 18.90 29.99
N VAL A 623 32.87 17.70 29.96
CA VAL A 623 33.44 16.49 30.59
C VAL A 623 34.76 16.10 29.94
N VAL A 624 34.85 16.13 28.61
CA VAL A 624 36.10 15.87 27.89
C VAL A 624 37.16 16.93 28.23
N GLY A 625 36.79 18.21 28.29
CA GLY A 625 37.66 19.29 28.71
C GLY A 625 38.18 19.10 30.14
N LEU A 626 37.29 18.81 31.09
CA LEU A 626 37.63 18.53 32.48
C LEU A 626 38.54 17.30 32.60
N TYR A 627 38.29 16.25 31.82
CA TYR A 627 39.12 15.06 31.77
C TYR A 627 40.53 15.39 31.26
N ILE A 628 40.65 16.17 30.18
CA ILE A 628 41.95 16.60 29.66
C ILE A 628 42.70 17.44 30.69
N VAL A 629 42.04 18.44 31.30
CA VAL A 629 42.63 19.26 32.36
C VAL A 629 43.06 18.41 33.55
N SER A 630 42.23 17.46 33.99
CA SER A 630 42.56 16.54 35.10
C SER A 630 43.77 15.67 34.77
N VAL A 631 43.85 15.14 33.55
CA VAL A 631 45.01 14.36 33.08
C VAL A 631 46.27 15.23 33.03
N LEU A 632 46.16 16.50 32.61
CA LEU A 632 47.27 17.45 32.61
C LEU A 632 47.72 17.86 34.02
N VAL A 633 46.78 18.10 34.95
CA VAL A 633 47.10 18.40 36.35
C VAL A 633 47.77 17.19 37.01
N ILE A 634 47.24 15.99 36.81
CA ILE A 634 47.87 14.75 37.30
C ILE A 634 49.27 14.60 36.71
N TYR A 635 49.46 14.91 35.42
CA TYR A 635 50.78 14.90 34.79
C TYR A 635 51.75 15.91 35.42
N SER A 636 51.29 17.12 35.75
CA SER A 636 52.11 18.16 36.36
C SER A 636 52.47 17.88 37.83
N VAL A 637 51.60 17.20 38.58
CA VAL A 637 51.77 16.97 40.03
C VAL A 637 52.36 15.59 40.34
N SER A 638 52.26 14.63 39.43
CA SER A 638 52.73 13.26 39.68
C SER A 638 54.25 13.15 39.54
N PRO A 639 54.94 12.41 40.45
CA PRO A 639 56.39 12.19 40.38
C PRO A 639 56.79 11.63 39.00
N GLN A 640 58.00 11.97 38.51
CA GLN A 640 58.53 11.64 37.17
C GLN A 640 58.28 10.20 36.66
N GLN A 641 57.98 9.25 37.55
CA GLN A 641 57.62 7.87 37.21
C GLN A 641 56.24 7.70 36.56
N PHE A 642 55.29 8.63 36.74
CA PHE A 642 53.97 8.61 36.08
C PHE A 642 53.97 9.33 34.72
N GLY A 643 55.16 9.47 34.13
CA GLY A 643 55.48 10.38 33.03
C GLY A 643 54.67 10.20 31.73
N VAL A 644 55.16 10.81 30.65
CA VAL A 644 54.46 10.98 29.34
C VAL A 644 53.72 9.72 28.85
N ARG A 645 54.22 8.52 29.16
CA ARG A 645 53.58 7.24 28.84
C ARG A 645 52.21 7.03 29.50
N GLY A 646 52.00 7.45 30.75
CA GLY A 646 50.72 7.31 31.46
C GLY A 646 49.62 8.17 30.85
N VAL A 647 49.94 9.45 30.61
CA VAL A 647 49.07 10.40 29.91
C VAL A 647 48.77 9.92 28.49
N GLY A 648 49.82 9.56 27.74
CA GLY A 648 49.67 9.06 26.38
C GLY A 648 48.78 7.81 26.31
N SER A 649 48.96 6.86 27.24
CA SER A 649 48.10 5.68 27.31
C SER A 649 46.64 6.01 27.63
N SER A 650 46.42 6.96 28.55
CA SER A 650 45.10 7.44 28.95
C SER A 650 44.36 8.09 27.77
N LEU A 651 45.03 9.01 27.06
CA LEU A 651 44.47 9.70 25.90
C LEU A 651 44.25 8.74 24.72
N PHE A 652 45.21 7.83 24.46
CA PHE A 652 45.09 6.83 23.41
C PHE A 652 43.91 5.89 23.65
N ARG A 653 43.68 5.46 24.90
CA ARG A 653 42.51 4.63 25.26
C ARG A 653 41.20 5.36 25.00
N SER A 654 41.07 6.61 25.45
CA SER A 654 39.88 7.43 25.19
C SER A 654 39.67 7.64 23.69
N ALA A 655 40.74 7.89 22.93
CA ALA A 655 40.69 8.02 21.48
C ALA A 655 40.24 6.73 20.78
N ILE A 656 40.66 5.55 21.26
CA ILE A 656 40.16 4.26 20.75
C ILE A 656 38.66 4.10 21.04
N LEU A 657 38.22 4.36 22.27
CA LEU A 657 36.81 4.20 22.66
C LEU A 657 35.90 5.14 21.85
N TYR A 658 36.30 6.40 21.72
CA TYR A 658 35.55 7.39 20.93
C TYR A 658 35.64 7.07 19.44
N GLY A 659 36.80 6.65 18.95
CA GLY A 659 36.99 6.18 17.58
C GLY A 659 36.10 4.99 17.25
N LEU A 660 35.94 4.03 18.17
CA LEU A 660 35.04 2.88 18.02
C LEU A 660 33.57 3.30 17.99
N ALA A 661 33.14 4.15 18.93
CA ALA A 661 31.77 4.67 18.96
C ALA A 661 31.45 5.45 17.67
N TYR A 662 32.37 6.31 17.22
CA TYR A 662 32.27 7.04 15.96
C TYR A 662 32.23 6.10 14.75
N TRP A 663 33.05 5.04 14.73
CA TRP A 663 33.04 4.04 13.68
C TRP A 663 31.70 3.29 13.62
N ILE A 664 31.12 2.90 14.76
CA ILE A 664 29.77 2.29 14.84
C ILE A 664 28.72 3.26 14.29
N TRP A 665 28.75 4.52 14.71
CA TRP A 665 27.87 5.57 14.19
C TRP A 665 28.00 5.75 12.67
N HIS A 666 29.24 5.78 12.16
CA HIS A 666 29.51 5.89 10.73
C HIS A 666 29.04 4.66 9.96
N ALA A 667 29.25 3.45 10.49
CA ALA A 667 28.76 2.21 9.92
C ALA A 667 27.23 2.16 9.88
N ALA A 668 26.56 2.62 10.94
CA ALA A 668 25.10 2.73 10.99
C ALA A 668 24.57 3.72 9.93
N ASN A 669 25.19 4.89 9.80
CA ASN A 669 24.88 5.85 8.74
C ASN A 669 25.07 5.25 7.35
N ASN A 670 26.22 4.62 7.10
CA ASN A 670 26.50 3.99 5.81
C ASN A 670 25.51 2.85 5.51
N HIS A 671 25.10 2.09 6.52
CA HIS A 671 24.07 1.06 6.38
C HIS A 671 22.74 1.68 5.93
N VAL A 672 22.24 2.68 6.66
CA VAL A 672 20.98 3.38 6.35
C VAL A 672 21.03 4.01 4.96
N ASP A 673 22.08 4.77 4.66
CA ASP A 673 22.29 5.45 3.37
C ASP A 673 22.29 4.47 2.17
N ASN A 674 22.67 3.21 2.40
CA ASN A 674 22.70 2.18 1.37
C ASN A 674 21.40 1.37 1.23
N THR A 675 20.45 1.52 2.16
CA THR A 675 19.14 0.87 2.07
C THR A 675 18.37 1.36 0.84
N GLY A 676 17.45 0.51 0.33
CA GLY A 676 16.53 0.91 -0.74
C GLY A 676 15.62 2.08 -0.31
N TRP A 677 15.17 2.05 0.95
CA TRP A 677 14.35 3.09 1.57
C TRP A 677 15.01 4.48 1.49
N ALA A 678 16.24 4.61 1.98
CA ALA A 678 16.98 5.88 1.97
C ALA A 678 17.21 6.40 0.54
N LYS A 679 17.57 5.49 -0.39
CA LYS A 679 17.78 5.82 -1.80
C LYS A 679 16.50 6.31 -2.49
N ASP A 680 15.35 5.74 -2.14
CA ASP A 680 14.05 6.14 -2.69
C ASP A 680 13.58 7.49 -2.17
N ILE A 681 13.79 7.78 -0.88
CA ILE A 681 13.48 9.09 -0.29
C ILE A 681 14.38 10.18 -0.89
N ARG A 682 15.70 9.97 -0.92
CA ARG A 682 16.65 10.93 -1.50
C ARG A 682 16.40 11.20 -2.98
N ALA A 683 15.89 10.22 -3.72
CA ALA A 683 15.51 10.36 -5.12
C ALA A 683 14.12 10.98 -5.33
N GLY A 684 13.39 11.35 -4.26
CA GLY A 684 12.02 11.88 -4.33
C GLY A 684 11.04 10.89 -4.96
N ARG A 685 11.28 9.59 -4.82
CA ARG A 685 10.45 8.54 -5.44
C ARG A 685 9.22 8.19 -4.61
N ARG A 686 9.31 8.30 -3.28
CA ARG A 686 8.17 8.03 -2.38
C ARG A 686 7.19 9.19 -2.38
N TYR A 687 5.90 8.87 -2.24
CA TYR A 687 4.82 9.83 -1.97
C TYR A 687 4.61 10.96 -2.98
N LYS A 688 5.40 11.04 -4.06
CA LYS A 688 5.21 11.98 -5.17
C LYS A 688 3.91 11.70 -5.93
N SER A 689 3.29 12.75 -6.45
CA SER A 689 2.09 12.68 -7.28
C SER A 689 2.28 11.69 -8.44
N ALA A 690 1.23 10.91 -8.69
CA ALA A 690 1.14 10.01 -9.84
C ALA A 690 1.15 10.78 -11.18
N PHE A 691 0.67 12.03 -11.20
CA PHE A 691 0.43 12.79 -12.43
C PHE A 691 1.62 13.65 -12.88
N ASP A 692 2.56 13.96 -11.98
CA ASP A 692 3.76 14.75 -12.31
C ASP A 692 4.57 14.14 -13.46
N ILE A 693 4.56 12.81 -13.57
CA ILE A 693 5.34 12.08 -14.58
C ILE A 693 4.59 11.99 -15.89
N GLU A 694 3.27 11.89 -15.85
CA GLU A 694 2.47 11.91 -17.08
C GLU A 694 2.58 13.25 -17.78
N LYS A 695 2.62 14.36 -17.03
CA LYS A 695 2.95 15.69 -17.57
C LYS A 695 4.33 15.74 -18.22
N ALA A 696 5.28 14.91 -17.76
CA ALA A 696 6.64 14.83 -18.29
C ALA A 696 6.80 13.82 -19.45
N LEU A 697 5.85 12.90 -19.62
CA LEU A 697 5.78 12.08 -20.83
C LEU A 697 5.28 12.98 -21.97
N PRO A 698 5.79 12.83 -23.21
CA PRO A 698 5.27 13.59 -24.33
C PRO A 698 3.76 13.36 -24.39
N VAL A 699 2.98 14.39 -24.08
CA VAL A 699 1.51 14.35 -24.17
C VAL A 699 1.20 13.83 -25.56
N GLN A 700 0.43 12.74 -25.66
CA GLN A 700 -0.02 12.30 -26.97
C GLN A 700 -0.94 13.40 -27.51
N PRO A 701 -0.50 14.17 -28.53
CA PRO A 701 -1.26 15.36 -28.95
C PRO A 701 -2.69 15.00 -29.34
N SER A 702 -2.89 13.76 -29.81
CA SER A 702 -4.19 13.22 -30.21
C SER A 702 -5.22 13.08 -29.10
N LEU A 703 -4.82 12.98 -27.83
CA LEU A 703 -5.79 12.83 -26.75
C LEU A 703 -6.37 14.16 -26.26
N SER A 704 -5.71 15.29 -26.60
CA SER A 704 -6.14 16.62 -26.18
C SER A 704 -7.44 17.10 -26.82
N HIS A 705 -7.89 16.47 -27.91
CA HIS A 705 -9.13 16.82 -28.62
C HIS A 705 -10.38 16.13 -28.04
N PHE A 706 -10.24 15.13 -27.17
CA PHE A 706 -11.40 14.46 -26.59
C PHE A 706 -11.97 15.30 -25.43
N PRO A 707 -13.30 15.48 -25.36
CA PRO A 707 -13.90 16.19 -24.25
C PRO A 707 -13.72 15.37 -22.98
N SER A 708 -13.24 16.01 -21.90
CA SER A 708 -13.24 15.39 -20.59
C SER A 708 -14.60 15.53 -19.93
N THR A 709 -14.99 14.55 -19.11
CA THR A 709 -16.28 14.52 -18.41
C THR A 709 -16.16 13.81 -17.06
N LEU A 710 -17.23 13.83 -16.27
CA LEU A 710 -17.32 13.07 -15.01
C LEU A 710 -17.99 11.70 -15.26
N PRO A 711 -17.52 10.61 -14.61
CA PRO A 711 -18.17 9.30 -14.66
C PRO A 711 -19.58 9.29 -14.05
N HIS A 712 -20.52 8.67 -14.76
CA HIS A 712 -21.86 8.32 -14.27
C HIS A 712 -22.02 6.80 -14.15
N ARG A 713 -23.05 6.35 -13.43
CA ARG A 713 -23.38 4.93 -13.18
C ARG A 713 -23.33 4.02 -14.42
N LYS A 714 -23.78 4.52 -15.58
CA LYS A 714 -23.94 3.73 -16.81
C LYS A 714 -22.72 3.75 -17.72
N ASP A 715 -21.71 4.58 -17.41
CA ASP A 715 -20.51 4.67 -18.22
C ASP A 715 -19.63 3.41 -18.13
N VAL A 716 -18.99 3.08 -19.24
CA VAL A 716 -17.93 2.08 -19.34
C VAL A 716 -16.60 2.79 -19.13
N LEU A 717 -16.00 2.53 -17.98
CA LEU A 717 -14.76 3.15 -17.54
C LEU A 717 -13.55 2.31 -17.95
N ILE A 718 -12.66 2.89 -18.73
CA ILE A 718 -11.43 2.28 -19.23
C ILE A 718 -10.26 2.88 -18.44
N GLU A 719 -9.92 2.24 -17.32
CA GLU A 719 -8.86 2.71 -16.44
C GLU A 719 -7.46 2.41 -17.01
N THR A 720 -6.49 3.25 -16.63
CA THR A 720 -5.08 3.04 -16.96
C THR A 720 -4.15 3.07 -15.74
N ARG A 721 -4.71 3.20 -14.54
CA ARG A 721 -4.02 3.42 -13.27
C ARG A 721 -4.12 2.26 -12.28
N TYR A 722 -5.32 1.78 -12.00
CA TYR A 722 -5.61 0.83 -10.94
C TYR A 722 -5.16 -0.59 -11.24
N ALA A 723 -4.82 -0.90 -12.50
CA ALA A 723 -4.17 -2.16 -12.85
C ALA A 723 -2.74 -2.27 -12.30
N SER A 724 -2.56 -2.39 -10.98
CA SER A 724 -1.29 -2.81 -10.37
C SER A 724 -1.51 -4.06 -9.53
N ARG A 725 -0.51 -4.95 -9.53
CA ARG A 725 -0.49 -6.14 -8.66
C ARG A 725 -0.66 -5.81 -7.18
N GLN A 726 -0.41 -4.57 -6.80
CA GLN A 726 -0.47 -4.08 -5.43
C GLN A 726 -1.85 -3.51 -5.04
N PHE A 727 -2.71 -3.18 -6.01
CA PHE A 727 -4.04 -2.63 -5.77
C PHE A 727 -5.10 -3.69 -5.48
N HIS A 728 -4.76 -4.97 -5.68
CA HIS A 728 -5.60 -6.12 -5.33
C HIS A 728 -7.07 -5.93 -5.75
N MET A 729 -8.01 -5.75 -4.83
CA MET A 729 -9.43 -5.55 -5.17
C MET A 729 -9.66 -4.37 -6.12
N TYR A 730 -8.88 -3.30 -6.01
CA TYR A 730 -9.02 -2.13 -6.89
C TYR A 730 -8.66 -2.42 -8.35
N ASN A 731 -7.98 -3.53 -8.65
CA ASN A 731 -7.81 -3.99 -10.04
C ASN A 731 -9.15 -4.34 -10.70
N ASP A 732 -10.11 -4.81 -9.91
CA ASP A 732 -11.41 -5.26 -10.40
C ASP A 732 -12.53 -4.26 -10.02
N PHE A 733 -12.21 -3.20 -9.25
CA PHE A 733 -13.17 -2.18 -8.86
C PHE A 733 -13.84 -1.52 -10.07
N VAL A 734 -13.04 -1.08 -11.04
CA VAL A 734 -13.56 -0.44 -12.25
C VAL A 734 -14.35 -1.44 -13.10
N ASN A 735 -13.90 -2.70 -13.15
CA ASN A 735 -14.64 -3.77 -13.81
C ASN A 735 -16.02 -4.01 -13.18
N ASN A 736 -16.15 -3.80 -11.87
CA ASN A 736 -17.41 -3.93 -11.15
C ASN A 736 -18.26 -2.64 -11.13
N HIS A 737 -17.87 -1.61 -11.87
CA HIS A 737 -18.72 -0.45 -12.13
C HIS A 737 -19.98 -0.90 -12.92
N PRO A 738 -21.19 -0.37 -12.65
CA PRO A 738 -22.41 -0.88 -13.27
C PRO A 738 -22.39 -0.87 -14.81
N GLY A 739 -21.92 0.21 -15.44
CA GLY A 739 -21.75 0.27 -16.89
C GLY A 739 -20.71 -0.75 -17.42
N ASN A 740 -19.60 -0.96 -16.69
CA ASN A 740 -18.60 -1.97 -17.05
C ASN A 740 -19.17 -3.39 -16.98
N ARG A 741 -19.98 -3.71 -15.97
CA ARG A 741 -20.64 -5.03 -15.87
C ARG A 741 -21.59 -5.27 -17.03
N PHE A 742 -22.40 -4.26 -17.38
CA PHE A 742 -23.31 -4.36 -18.52
C PHE A 742 -22.52 -4.61 -19.81
N PHE A 743 -21.48 -3.81 -20.07
CA PHE A 743 -20.59 -4.01 -21.20
C PHE A 743 -19.91 -5.38 -21.22
N GLN A 744 -19.36 -5.83 -20.08
CA GLN A 744 -18.72 -7.15 -19.97
C GLN A 744 -19.70 -8.29 -20.23
N SER A 745 -20.94 -8.18 -19.74
CA SER A 745 -21.97 -9.20 -20.03
C SER A 745 -22.28 -9.31 -21.52
N LEU A 746 -22.28 -8.18 -22.25
CA LEU A 746 -22.42 -8.17 -23.70
C LEU A 746 -21.18 -8.80 -24.36
N VAL A 747 -19.97 -8.42 -23.95
CA VAL A 747 -18.72 -9.00 -24.48
C VAL A 747 -18.70 -10.52 -24.27
N GLU A 748 -18.99 -11.01 -23.06
CA GLU A 748 -19.04 -12.43 -22.74
C GLU A 748 -20.08 -13.17 -23.60
N THR A 749 -21.28 -12.59 -23.76
CA THR A 749 -22.36 -13.16 -24.58
C THR A 749 -21.95 -13.29 -26.06
N TYR A 750 -21.27 -12.29 -26.61
CA TYR A 750 -20.95 -12.22 -28.04
C TYR A 750 -19.51 -12.65 -28.40
N ALA A 751 -18.64 -12.92 -27.42
CA ALA A 751 -17.25 -13.31 -27.66
C ALA A 751 -17.13 -14.57 -28.53
N TYR A 752 -17.94 -15.58 -28.22
CA TYR A 752 -17.97 -16.83 -29.00
C TYR A 752 -18.42 -16.58 -30.45
N ALA A 753 -19.52 -15.85 -30.64
CA ALA A 753 -20.00 -15.51 -31.99
C ALA A 753 -18.96 -14.71 -32.79
N SER A 754 -18.30 -13.74 -32.15
CA SER A 754 -17.22 -12.96 -32.78
C SER A 754 -16.04 -13.83 -33.21
N SER A 755 -15.73 -14.89 -32.45
CA SER A 755 -14.62 -15.81 -32.75
C SER A 755 -14.89 -16.72 -33.95
N LEU A 756 -16.15 -17.07 -34.20
CA LEU A 756 -16.54 -17.93 -35.33
C LEU A 756 -16.50 -17.19 -36.67
N VAL A 757 -16.60 -15.86 -36.65
CA VAL A 757 -16.64 -15.06 -37.85
C VAL A 757 -15.24 -14.60 -38.25
N GLN A 758 -14.76 -15.05 -39.40
CA GLN A 758 -13.44 -14.67 -39.94
C GLN A 758 -13.43 -13.26 -40.56
N SER A 759 -14.60 -12.73 -40.93
CA SER A 759 -14.70 -11.42 -41.57
C SER A 759 -14.64 -10.29 -40.55
N ASN A 760 -13.66 -9.40 -40.70
CA ASN A 760 -13.53 -8.17 -39.92
C ASN A 760 -14.80 -7.29 -39.98
N PHE A 761 -15.55 -7.35 -41.09
CA PHE A 761 -16.79 -6.59 -41.24
C PHE A 761 -17.84 -7.00 -40.20
N PHE A 762 -18.06 -8.31 -40.05
CA PHE A 762 -19.03 -8.83 -39.07
C PHE A 762 -18.55 -8.70 -37.63
N GLN A 763 -17.25 -8.89 -37.37
CA GLN A 763 -16.68 -8.63 -36.03
C GLN A 763 -16.87 -7.16 -35.62
N ARG A 764 -16.64 -6.22 -36.55
CA ARG A 764 -16.92 -4.80 -36.32
C ARG A 764 -18.42 -4.54 -36.16
N GLY A 765 -19.28 -5.26 -36.87
CA GLY A 765 -20.74 -5.22 -36.70
C GLY A 765 -21.18 -5.61 -35.29
N ILE A 766 -20.65 -6.71 -34.74
CA ILE A 766 -20.90 -7.15 -33.36
C ILE A 766 -20.42 -6.10 -32.36
N ALA A 767 -19.19 -5.59 -32.53
CA ALA A 767 -18.67 -4.54 -31.66
C ALA A 767 -19.50 -3.25 -31.72
N LYS A 768 -19.98 -2.85 -32.91
CA LYS A 768 -20.90 -1.72 -33.09
C LYS A 768 -22.22 -1.95 -32.37
N TYR A 769 -22.77 -3.16 -32.43
CA TYR A 769 -23.97 -3.51 -31.67
C TYR A 769 -23.75 -3.37 -30.16
N ILE A 770 -22.63 -3.89 -29.62
CA ILE A 770 -22.31 -3.76 -28.19
C ILE A 770 -22.21 -2.30 -27.77
N VAL A 771 -21.49 -1.47 -28.54
CA VAL A 771 -21.36 -0.03 -28.25
C VAL A 771 -22.72 0.68 -28.32
N SER A 772 -23.54 0.34 -29.32
CA SER A 772 -24.89 0.90 -29.46
C SER A 772 -25.78 0.51 -28.27
N ALA A 773 -25.74 -0.75 -27.83
CA ALA A 773 -26.50 -1.21 -26.67
C ALA A 773 -26.11 -0.49 -25.37
N VAL A 774 -24.81 -0.20 -25.17
CA VAL A 774 -24.35 0.65 -24.06
C VAL A 774 -24.91 2.07 -24.21
N SER A 775 -24.82 2.64 -25.40
CA SER A 775 -25.35 3.98 -25.71
C SER A 775 -26.87 4.08 -25.51
N ASP A 776 -27.64 3.05 -25.85
CA ASP A 776 -29.10 2.99 -25.68
C ASP A 776 -29.50 3.04 -24.20
N THR A 777 -28.61 2.57 -23.32
CA THR A 777 -28.80 2.76 -21.87
C THR A 777 -28.41 4.16 -21.40
N GLN A 778 -27.90 5.05 -22.24
CA GLN A 778 -27.24 6.32 -21.91
C GLN A 778 -25.83 6.15 -21.32
N GLY A 779 -25.15 5.03 -21.57
CA GLY A 779 -23.77 4.82 -21.16
C GLY A 779 -22.77 5.36 -22.19
N ARG A 780 -21.66 5.93 -21.73
CA ARG A 780 -20.54 6.38 -22.59
C ARG A 780 -19.30 5.54 -22.33
N PHE A 781 -18.35 5.53 -23.26
CA PHE A 781 -17.02 4.93 -23.04
C PHE A 781 -16.03 6.01 -22.64
N LEU A 782 -15.51 5.92 -21.41
CA LEU A 782 -14.60 6.92 -20.84
C LEU A 782 -13.21 6.34 -20.63
N LEU A 783 -12.18 6.94 -21.24
CA LEU A 783 -10.78 6.56 -21.06
C LEU A 783 -10.11 7.44 -20.00
N GLN A 784 -9.51 6.82 -18.98
CA GLN A 784 -8.71 7.54 -18.00
C GLN A 784 -7.39 8.00 -18.63
N ASN A 785 -7.23 9.32 -18.77
CA ASN A 785 -5.99 9.94 -19.21
C ASN A 785 -5.45 10.86 -18.10
N GLY A 786 -4.53 10.32 -17.32
CA GLY A 786 -4.06 10.93 -16.09
C GLY A 786 -5.19 11.19 -15.12
N ASN A 787 -5.42 12.47 -14.84
CA ASN A 787 -6.40 12.86 -13.84
C ASN A 787 -7.81 12.98 -14.44
N GLN A 788 -7.97 13.05 -15.76
CA GLN A 788 -9.25 13.25 -16.47
C GLN A 788 -9.84 11.96 -17.06
N TRP A 789 -11.16 11.96 -17.26
CA TRP A 789 -11.88 10.93 -18.03
C TRP A 789 -12.28 11.50 -19.39
N LEU A 790 -11.72 10.95 -20.46
CA LEU A 790 -11.95 11.37 -21.83
C LEU A 790 -13.07 10.56 -22.46
N TRP A 791 -14.08 11.22 -23.01
CA TRP A 791 -15.14 10.54 -23.76
C TRP A 791 -14.59 10.07 -25.11
N LEU A 792 -14.59 8.75 -25.32
CA LEU A 792 -14.18 8.15 -26.59
C LEU A 792 -15.26 8.32 -27.66
N SER A 793 -14.82 8.62 -28.89
CA SER A 793 -15.71 8.55 -30.05
C SER A 793 -16.15 7.11 -30.34
N ASP A 794 -17.29 6.95 -31.02
CA ASP A 794 -17.86 5.65 -31.37
C ASP A 794 -16.85 4.73 -32.04
N ASP A 795 -16.06 5.22 -33.01
CA ASP A 795 -15.05 4.40 -33.68
C ASP A 795 -13.98 3.85 -32.71
N LYS A 796 -13.60 4.63 -31.69
CA LYS A 796 -12.66 4.19 -30.66
C LYS A 796 -13.31 3.22 -29.68
N ALA A 797 -14.56 3.48 -29.28
CA ALA A 797 -15.36 2.56 -28.47
C ALA A 797 -15.58 1.22 -29.17
N ILE A 798 -15.87 1.23 -30.48
CA ILE A 798 -16.00 0.02 -31.32
C ILE A 798 -14.68 -0.72 -31.37
N SER A 799 -13.58 -0.02 -31.60
CA SER A 799 -12.24 -0.63 -31.59
C SER A 799 -11.91 -1.25 -30.23
N PHE A 800 -12.39 -0.64 -29.14
CA PHE A 800 -12.20 -1.14 -27.78
C PHE A 800 -13.03 -2.40 -27.57
N ALA A 801 -14.31 -2.38 -27.92
CA ALA A 801 -15.19 -3.54 -27.86
C ALA A 801 -14.66 -4.72 -28.71
N MET A 802 -14.14 -4.47 -29.91
CA MET A 802 -13.48 -5.50 -30.73
C MET A 802 -12.30 -6.13 -30.00
N ALA A 803 -11.43 -5.32 -29.38
CA ALA A 803 -10.29 -5.83 -28.63
C ALA A 803 -10.73 -6.67 -27.40
N GLU A 804 -11.78 -6.25 -26.69
CA GLU A 804 -12.32 -6.99 -25.56
C GLU A 804 -12.94 -8.33 -26.00
N LEU A 805 -13.66 -8.39 -27.14
CA LEU A 805 -14.17 -9.65 -27.69
C LEU A 805 -13.06 -10.67 -27.99
N VAL A 806 -11.97 -10.22 -28.61
CA VAL A 806 -10.81 -11.07 -28.91
C VAL A 806 -10.12 -11.54 -27.63
N VAL A 807 -10.01 -10.66 -26.64
CA VAL A 807 -9.39 -10.97 -25.34
C VAL A 807 -10.24 -11.93 -24.53
N GLU A 808 -11.57 -11.76 -24.51
CA GLU A 808 -12.48 -12.62 -23.76
C GLU A 808 -12.48 -14.05 -24.29
N PHE A 809 -12.42 -14.22 -25.61
CA PHE A 809 -12.37 -15.53 -26.25
C PHE A 809 -11.04 -16.27 -26.01
N ASN A 810 -9.94 -15.57 -25.72
CA ASN A 810 -8.61 -16.16 -25.56
C ASN A 810 -8.06 -15.96 -24.13
N PRO A 811 -8.18 -16.97 -23.24
CA PRO A 811 -7.72 -16.87 -21.85
C PRO A 811 -6.23 -16.53 -21.70
N ILE A 812 -5.38 -17.00 -22.63
CA ILE A 812 -3.95 -16.71 -22.63
C ILE A 812 -3.73 -15.23 -22.92
N LEU A 813 -4.40 -14.70 -23.94
CA LEU A 813 -4.31 -13.28 -24.29
C LEU A 813 -4.86 -12.39 -23.18
N LYS A 814 -5.97 -12.78 -22.52
CA LYS A 814 -6.50 -12.12 -21.32
C LYS A 814 -5.45 -12.07 -20.20
N GLY A 815 -4.76 -13.18 -19.95
CA GLY A 815 -3.64 -13.24 -19.01
C GLY A 815 -2.47 -12.30 -19.38
N ILE A 816 -2.02 -12.34 -20.64
CA ILE A 816 -0.92 -11.51 -21.13
C ILE A 816 -1.27 -10.02 -21.06
N ARG A 817 -2.47 -9.63 -21.49
CA ARG A 817 -2.92 -8.24 -21.47
C ARG A 817 -3.03 -7.71 -20.04
N LYS A 818 -3.54 -8.52 -19.10
CA LYS A 818 -3.55 -8.17 -17.67
C LYS A 818 -2.15 -7.92 -17.13
N GLU A 819 -1.18 -8.78 -17.49
CA GLU A 819 0.22 -8.59 -17.08
C GLU A 819 0.89 -7.37 -17.71
N ILE A 820 0.57 -7.06 -18.98
CA ILE A 820 1.04 -5.82 -19.60
C ILE A 820 0.49 -4.60 -18.85
N ARG A 821 -0.82 -4.55 -18.57
CA ARG A 821 -1.43 -3.45 -17.80
C ARG A 821 -0.79 -3.29 -16.41
N PHE A 822 -0.52 -4.41 -15.72
CA PHE A 822 0.22 -4.41 -14.46
C PHE A 822 1.60 -3.77 -14.57
N LYS A 823 2.36 -4.09 -15.62
CA LYS A 823 3.67 -3.48 -15.86
C LYS A 823 3.58 -2.02 -16.27
N GLU A 824 2.59 -1.65 -17.07
CA GLU A 824 2.37 -0.25 -17.43
C GLU A 824 2.04 0.60 -16.20
N SER A 825 1.14 0.15 -15.33
CA SER A 825 0.85 0.84 -14.07
C SER A 825 2.08 0.93 -13.17
N ASP A 826 2.84 -0.16 -13.00
CA ASP A 826 4.08 -0.14 -12.20
C ASP A 826 5.12 0.85 -12.76
N TYR A 827 5.20 1.02 -14.08
CA TYR A 827 6.11 1.98 -14.73
C TYR A 827 5.60 3.42 -14.70
N LYS A 828 4.29 3.65 -14.68
CA LYS A 828 3.70 4.99 -14.57
C LYS A 828 3.65 5.48 -13.12
N TYR A 829 3.21 4.62 -12.21
CA TYR A 829 2.81 4.98 -10.85
C TYR A 829 3.64 4.30 -9.76
N GLY A 830 4.32 3.18 -10.08
CA GLY A 830 5.20 2.47 -9.14
C GLY A 830 6.58 3.11 -8.99
N VAL A 831 7.49 2.48 -8.26
CA VAL A 831 8.79 3.08 -7.90
C VAL A 831 9.76 3.27 -9.06
N LEU A 832 9.57 2.57 -10.18
CA LEU A 832 10.36 2.77 -11.39
C LEU A 832 9.91 3.98 -12.20
N ARG A 833 8.83 4.66 -11.79
CA ARG A 833 8.31 5.83 -12.48
C ARG A 833 9.36 6.91 -12.71
N GLY A 834 9.30 7.52 -13.88
CA GLY A 834 10.22 8.60 -14.27
C GLY A 834 11.62 8.16 -14.67
N THR A 835 12.01 6.90 -14.39
CA THR A 835 13.30 6.35 -14.85
C THR A 835 13.34 6.18 -16.36
N ALA A 836 14.53 6.20 -16.97
CA ALA A 836 14.69 5.96 -18.39
C ALA A 836 14.15 4.58 -18.82
N ILE A 837 14.38 3.55 -17.99
CA ILE A 837 13.87 2.19 -18.22
C ILE A 837 12.35 2.18 -18.27
N ALA A 838 11.66 2.83 -17.34
CA ALA A 838 10.20 2.89 -17.36
C ALA A 838 9.65 3.54 -18.63
N ARG A 839 10.24 4.66 -19.08
CA ARG A 839 9.80 5.35 -20.31
C ARG A 839 9.95 4.47 -21.55
N THR A 840 11.11 3.84 -21.73
CA THR A 840 11.36 2.94 -22.87
C THR A 840 10.50 1.69 -22.81
N SER A 841 10.33 1.09 -21.62
CA SER A 841 9.48 -0.08 -21.45
C SER A 841 8.01 0.21 -21.73
N LEU A 842 7.48 1.37 -21.32
CA LEU A 842 6.10 1.77 -21.63
C LEU A 842 5.84 1.83 -23.14
N GLN A 843 6.76 2.40 -23.93
CA GLN A 843 6.63 2.42 -25.38
C GLN A 843 6.64 1.00 -26.00
N ARG A 844 7.50 0.12 -25.49
CA ARG A 844 7.57 -1.28 -25.94
C ARG A 844 6.32 -2.07 -25.57
N LEU A 845 5.77 -1.86 -24.37
CA LEU A 845 4.54 -2.52 -23.91
C LEU A 845 3.33 -2.08 -24.73
N LYS A 846 3.21 -0.79 -25.07
CA LYS A 846 2.19 -0.28 -25.99
C LYS A 846 2.29 -0.91 -27.38
N SER A 847 3.50 -0.98 -27.93
CA SER A 847 3.78 -1.64 -29.22
C SER A 847 3.46 -3.13 -29.19
N LEU A 848 3.81 -3.83 -28.10
CA LEU A 848 3.48 -5.23 -27.90
C LEU A 848 1.97 -5.45 -27.82
N THR A 849 1.26 -4.62 -27.05
CA THR A 849 -0.21 -4.67 -26.93
C THR A 849 -0.87 -4.49 -28.30
N THR A 850 -0.39 -3.53 -29.09
CA THR A 850 -0.87 -3.30 -30.46
C THR A 850 -0.67 -4.53 -31.33
N ARG A 851 0.51 -5.16 -31.29
CA ARG A 851 0.79 -6.37 -32.07
C ARG A 851 -0.03 -7.58 -31.62
N LEU A 852 -0.25 -7.73 -30.31
CA LEU A 852 -1.01 -8.84 -29.74
C LEU A 852 -2.50 -8.78 -30.09
N LEU A 853 -3.05 -7.58 -30.22
CA LEU A 853 -4.46 -7.35 -30.57
C LEU A 853 -4.69 -7.25 -32.09
N GLY A 854 -3.65 -7.51 -32.91
CA GLY A 854 -3.68 -7.36 -34.37
C GLY A 854 -3.82 -5.90 -34.83
N ASP A 855 -3.93 -5.67 -36.14
CA ASP A 855 -4.27 -4.35 -36.74
C ASP A 855 -5.70 -3.89 -36.40
N THR A 856 -6.16 -4.09 -35.17
CA THR A 856 -7.35 -3.43 -34.65
C THR A 856 -7.01 -1.95 -34.40
N PRO A 857 -7.83 -0.97 -34.85
CA PRO A 857 -7.51 0.46 -34.77
C PRO A 857 -7.26 1.00 -33.36
N LEU A 858 -7.51 0.22 -32.30
CA LEU A 858 -7.28 0.61 -30.90
C LEU A 858 -5.78 0.70 -30.56
N GLY A 859 -4.94 -0.19 -31.10
CA GLY A 859 -3.49 -0.10 -30.91
C GLY A 859 -2.89 1.13 -31.58
N THR A 860 -3.44 1.52 -32.73
CA THR A 860 -3.08 2.74 -33.48
C THR A 860 -3.67 4.01 -32.84
N ALA A 861 -4.80 3.91 -32.13
CA ALA A 861 -5.42 5.02 -31.41
C ALA A 861 -4.62 5.49 -30.19
N ILE A 862 -3.99 4.54 -29.49
CA ILE A 862 -3.23 4.77 -28.24
C ILE A 862 -1.73 4.94 -28.54
N TYR A 863 -1.29 4.71 -29.77
CA TYR A 863 0.09 4.93 -30.20
C TYR A 863 0.13 5.71 -31.51
N ILE A 864 0.23 7.03 -31.40
CA ILE A 864 0.62 7.89 -32.52
C ILE A 864 2.13 8.13 -32.43
N PRO A 865 2.94 7.63 -33.38
CA PRO A 865 4.36 7.91 -33.38
C PRO A 865 4.59 9.42 -33.55
N SER A 866 5.58 9.97 -32.86
CA SER A 866 5.91 11.39 -33.07
C SER A 866 6.37 11.61 -34.51
N PRO A 867 6.25 12.83 -35.08
CA PRO A 867 6.72 13.12 -36.44
C PRO A 867 8.20 12.76 -36.67
N LYS A 868 9.03 12.78 -35.61
CA LYS A 868 10.42 12.30 -35.64
C LYS A 868 10.50 10.77 -35.78
N GLU A 869 9.70 10.02 -35.04
CA GLU A 869 9.66 8.55 -35.14
C GLU A 869 9.10 8.09 -36.49
N ALA A 870 8.15 8.84 -37.06
CA ALA A 870 7.63 8.58 -38.40
C ALA A 870 8.68 8.85 -39.49
N LYS A 871 9.47 9.93 -39.37
CA LYS A 871 10.61 10.20 -40.26
C LYS A 871 11.73 9.19 -40.11
N GLU A 872 12.07 8.78 -38.89
CA GLU A 872 13.07 7.74 -38.64
C GLU A 872 12.61 6.39 -39.23
N ARG A 873 11.34 6.01 -39.05
CA ARG A 873 10.79 4.79 -39.70
C ARG A 873 10.74 4.87 -41.22
N ALA A 874 10.49 6.05 -41.79
CA ALA A 874 10.55 6.26 -43.24
C ALA A 874 11.99 6.16 -43.79
N SER A 875 13.00 6.50 -42.97
CA SER A 875 14.42 6.37 -43.32
C SER A 875 15.01 4.97 -43.10
N VAL A 876 14.34 4.11 -42.33
CA VAL A 876 14.76 2.72 -42.09
C VAL A 876 13.99 1.78 -43.00
N ARG A 877 14.21 1.90 -44.32
CA ARG A 877 14.12 0.76 -45.24
C ARG A 877 15.51 0.12 -45.29
N ALA A 878 15.56 -1.17 -45.01
CA ALA A 878 16.76 -1.98 -44.76
C ALA A 878 17.93 -1.72 -45.73
N PRO A 879 19.18 -1.86 -45.24
CA PRO A 879 19.81 -3.17 -45.41
C PRO A 879 20.47 -3.73 -44.14
N ALA A 880 20.58 -5.07 -44.13
CA ALA A 880 21.43 -5.95 -43.34
C ALA A 880 22.14 -5.38 -42.10
N PHE A 881 21.75 -5.89 -40.93
CA PHE A 881 22.47 -5.74 -39.67
C PHE A 881 23.93 -6.20 -39.78
N SER A 882 24.85 -5.26 -39.95
CA SER A 882 26.26 -5.45 -39.63
C SER A 882 26.51 -5.04 -38.18
N ALA A 883 27.25 -5.88 -37.47
CA ALA A 883 27.49 -5.78 -36.04
C ALA A 883 28.20 -4.48 -35.64
N VAL A 884 27.50 -3.57 -34.97
CA VAL A 884 28.14 -2.49 -34.21
C VAL A 884 28.56 -3.04 -32.85
N ARG A 885 29.80 -3.53 -32.81
CA ARG A 885 30.53 -3.89 -31.59
C ARG A 885 31.00 -2.60 -30.90
N GLN A 886 30.10 -1.85 -30.27
CA GLN A 886 30.49 -0.70 -29.47
C GLN A 886 31.00 -1.18 -28.10
N LYS A 887 32.33 -1.25 -27.96
CA LYS A 887 33.00 -1.33 -26.65
C LYS A 887 32.72 -0.03 -25.89
N GLN A 888 31.76 -0.05 -24.97
CA GLN A 888 31.66 0.98 -23.94
C GLN A 888 32.77 0.74 -22.92
N SER A 889 33.83 1.55 -22.98
CA SER A 889 34.77 1.70 -21.88
C SER A 889 34.06 2.44 -20.74
N LEU A 890 33.97 1.79 -19.58
CA LEU A 890 33.56 2.45 -18.34
C LEU A 890 34.58 3.53 -17.98
N ALA A 891 34.17 4.80 -18.06
CA ALA A 891 34.93 5.90 -17.51
C ALA A 891 34.92 5.81 -15.98
N LYS A 892 36.08 5.49 -15.37
CA LYS A 892 36.34 5.71 -13.95
C LYS A 892 36.19 7.20 -13.66
N THR A 893 35.11 7.59 -12.99
CA THR A 893 34.93 8.93 -12.43
C THR A 893 34.87 8.83 -10.92
N THR A 894 36.04 8.80 -10.30
CA THR A 894 36.25 9.20 -8.90
C THR A 894 36.49 10.70 -8.86
N ARG A 895 35.43 11.50 -8.69
CA ARG A 895 35.52 12.84 -8.09
C ARG A 895 34.31 13.05 -7.18
N PRO A 896 34.50 13.54 -5.95
CA PRO A 896 33.41 13.81 -5.02
C PRO A 896 32.68 15.09 -5.49
N LEU A 897 31.39 14.96 -5.78
CA LEU A 897 30.47 16.07 -6.01
C LEU A 897 30.17 16.73 -4.66
N VAL A 898 30.96 17.72 -4.29
CA VAL A 898 30.60 18.75 -3.31
C VAL A 898 30.42 20.04 -4.09
N ASP A 899 29.25 20.20 -4.70
CA ASP A 899 28.66 21.51 -4.97
C ASP A 899 27.17 21.35 -5.25
N HIS A 900 26.39 21.30 -4.17
CA HIS A 900 24.94 21.36 -4.23
C HIS A 900 24.52 22.83 -4.45
N GLN A 901 24.62 23.29 -5.68
CA GLN A 901 23.75 24.37 -6.14
C GLN A 901 22.31 23.84 -6.10
N ARG A 902 21.58 24.23 -5.04
CA ARG A 902 20.12 24.17 -4.96
C ARG A 902 19.55 24.88 -6.20
N ARG A 903 19.32 24.14 -7.27
CA ARG A 903 18.34 24.56 -8.28
C ARG A 903 16.96 24.34 -7.68
N SER A 904 16.49 25.33 -6.92
CA SER A 904 15.06 25.51 -6.68
C SER A 904 14.41 25.93 -8.00
N ARG A 905 14.26 24.98 -8.93
CA ARG A 905 13.17 25.09 -9.90
C ARG A 905 11.92 24.61 -9.16
N PHE A 906 11.42 25.45 -8.26
CA PHE A 906 9.98 25.52 -8.11
C PHE A 906 9.50 25.96 -9.48
N VAL A 907 9.06 24.98 -10.28
CA VAL A 907 8.15 25.30 -11.38
C VAL A 907 7.01 26.01 -10.67
N ASP A 908 6.69 27.22 -11.10
CA ASP A 908 5.52 27.92 -10.62
C ASP A 908 4.31 27.13 -11.13
N ILE A 909 3.83 26.20 -10.30
CA ILE A 909 2.63 25.38 -10.55
C ILE A 909 1.42 26.15 -9.98
N SER A 910 1.41 27.46 -10.13
CA SER A 910 0.32 28.37 -9.73
C SER A 910 -0.88 28.32 -10.68
N GLY A 911 -0.81 27.52 -11.75
CA GLY A 911 -1.97 27.24 -12.58
C GLY A 911 -3.03 26.55 -11.74
N VAL A 912 -4.00 27.35 -11.26
CA VAL A 912 -5.33 26.86 -10.85
C VAL A 912 -5.78 25.88 -11.93
N PRO A 913 -6.26 24.67 -11.58
CA PRO A 913 -6.75 23.74 -12.59
C PRO A 913 -7.70 24.50 -13.52
N THR A 914 -7.38 24.55 -14.81
CA THR A 914 -8.27 25.18 -15.77
C THR A 914 -9.41 24.22 -16.01
N GLU A 915 -10.63 24.72 -15.80
CA GLU A 915 -11.82 23.98 -16.12
C GLU A 915 -11.72 23.49 -17.58
N PRO A 916 -11.87 22.19 -17.85
CA PRO A 916 -11.56 21.65 -19.18
C PRO A 916 -12.50 22.19 -20.27
N ARG A 917 -13.68 22.65 -19.86
CA ARG A 917 -14.62 23.50 -20.60
C ARG A 917 -15.40 24.33 -19.57
N PHE A 918 -15.89 25.50 -19.92
CA PHE A 918 -16.64 26.34 -18.99
C PHE A 918 -17.86 25.56 -18.42
N GLY A 919 -18.04 25.57 -17.11
CA GLY A 919 -19.08 24.78 -16.44
C GLY A 919 -18.88 23.25 -16.36
N ALA A 920 -17.75 22.68 -16.81
CA ALA A 920 -17.45 21.24 -16.63
C ALA A 920 -17.48 20.74 -15.19
N TRP A 921 -17.30 21.63 -14.21
CA TRP A 921 -17.32 21.31 -12.79
C TRP A 921 -18.66 21.56 -12.13
N LEU A 922 -19.60 22.19 -12.84
CA LEU A 922 -20.95 22.42 -12.35
C LEU A 922 -21.68 21.08 -12.20
N LYS A 923 -22.38 20.92 -11.07
CA LYS A 923 -23.11 19.69 -10.70
C LYS A 923 -24.53 20.02 -10.24
N SER A 924 -25.35 19.00 -10.05
CA SER A 924 -26.68 19.16 -9.46
C SER A 924 -26.57 19.81 -8.07
N GLY A 925 -27.48 20.74 -7.79
CA GLY A 925 -27.52 21.53 -6.57
C GLY A 925 -26.70 22.81 -6.61
N ASP A 926 -25.76 22.98 -7.54
CA ASP A 926 -24.97 24.21 -7.63
C ASP A 926 -25.86 25.40 -8.05
N MET A 927 -25.59 26.55 -7.43
CA MET A 927 -26.17 27.82 -7.85
C MET A 927 -25.40 28.32 -9.07
N VAL A 928 -26.14 28.64 -10.12
CA VAL A 928 -25.61 29.02 -11.42
C VAL A 928 -26.32 30.26 -11.94
N GLU A 929 -25.69 30.89 -12.92
CA GLU A 929 -26.40 31.70 -13.87
C GLU A 929 -26.49 30.93 -15.18
N GLY A 930 -27.71 30.74 -15.67
CA GLY A 930 -27.97 30.14 -16.97
C GLY A 930 -28.48 31.20 -17.93
N THR A 931 -28.12 31.09 -19.21
CA THR A 931 -28.71 31.95 -20.25
C THR A 931 -29.95 31.33 -20.85
N GLU A 932 -31.03 32.08 -20.83
CA GLU A 932 -32.22 31.83 -21.65
C GLU A 932 -32.23 32.82 -22.82
N PHE A 933 -32.56 32.32 -24.02
CA PHE A 933 -32.74 33.15 -25.20
C PHE A 933 -34.22 33.53 -25.31
N LEU A 934 -34.51 34.83 -25.33
CA LEU A 934 -35.85 35.35 -25.61
C LEU A 934 -36.13 35.32 -27.13
N GLU A 935 -37.39 35.50 -27.52
CA GLU A 935 -37.84 35.48 -28.94
C GLU A 935 -37.10 36.49 -29.83
N ASP A 936 -36.53 37.54 -29.23
CA ASP A 936 -35.76 38.60 -29.91
C ASP A 936 -34.25 38.27 -30.05
N ASN A 937 -33.83 37.03 -29.75
CA ASN A 937 -32.44 36.58 -29.71
C ASN A 937 -31.55 37.32 -28.67
N SER A 938 -32.12 38.07 -27.73
CA SER A 938 -31.38 38.52 -26.56
C SER A 938 -31.18 37.34 -25.61
N ALA A 939 -30.01 37.27 -24.99
CA ALA A 939 -29.72 36.29 -23.95
C ALA A 939 -29.51 37.03 -22.64
N HIS A 940 -30.02 36.49 -21.55
CA HIS A 940 -29.90 37.08 -20.22
C HIS A 940 -29.45 36.04 -19.21
N TRP A 941 -28.66 36.43 -18.22
CA TRP A 941 -28.18 35.54 -17.18
C TRP A 941 -29.17 35.51 -16.02
N TYR A 942 -29.84 34.37 -15.85
CA TYR A 942 -30.79 34.15 -14.76
C TYR A 942 -30.17 33.31 -13.67
N ARG A 943 -30.33 33.76 -12.41
CA ARG A 943 -29.97 32.97 -11.24
C ARG A 943 -30.87 31.73 -11.18
N GLY A 944 -30.24 30.58 -11.01
CA GLY A 944 -30.96 29.33 -10.84
C GLY A 944 -30.12 28.28 -10.14
N ARG A 945 -30.72 27.11 -9.96
CA ARG A 945 -30.08 25.93 -9.42
C ARG A 945 -30.08 24.83 -10.45
N ILE A 946 -28.93 24.18 -10.65
CA ILE A 946 -28.88 22.98 -11.50
C ILE A 946 -29.69 21.89 -10.81
N HIS A 947 -30.80 21.50 -11.41
CA HIS A 947 -31.58 20.36 -10.94
C HIS A 947 -30.91 19.04 -11.34
N HIS A 948 -30.42 18.95 -12.58
CA HIS A 948 -29.81 17.74 -13.12
C HIS A 948 -28.84 18.05 -14.28
N VAL A 949 -27.74 17.30 -14.37
CA VAL A 949 -26.81 17.34 -15.51
C VAL A 949 -27.01 16.10 -16.37
N THR A 950 -27.35 16.28 -17.66
CA THR A 950 -27.58 15.16 -18.58
C THR A 950 -26.28 14.41 -18.90
N ALA A 951 -26.40 13.17 -19.40
CA ALA A 951 -25.25 12.38 -19.83
C ALA A 951 -24.44 13.04 -20.97
N GLU A 952 -25.07 13.88 -21.77
CA GLU A 952 -24.41 14.67 -22.82
C GLU A 952 -23.73 15.94 -22.27
N GLY A 953 -23.90 16.22 -20.97
CA GLY A 953 -23.32 17.37 -20.29
C GLY A 953 -24.10 18.66 -20.52
N ALA A 954 -25.42 18.56 -20.72
CA ALA A 954 -26.36 19.68 -20.69
C ALA A 954 -26.92 19.86 -19.27
N PHE A 955 -27.31 21.08 -18.92
CA PHE A 955 -27.73 21.44 -17.56
C PHE A 955 -29.23 21.75 -17.55
N TYR A 956 -30.01 21.00 -16.77
CA TYR A 956 -31.39 21.37 -16.47
C TYR A 956 -31.35 22.35 -15.29
N VAL A 957 -31.54 23.63 -15.57
CA VAL A 957 -31.51 24.70 -14.57
C VAL A 957 -32.94 25.09 -14.23
N ALA A 958 -33.27 25.05 -12.94
CA ALA A 958 -34.50 25.62 -12.40
C ALA A 958 -34.14 27.02 -11.89
N TYR A 959 -34.71 28.05 -12.52
CA TYR A 959 -34.45 29.43 -12.19
C TYR A 959 -35.32 29.90 -11.02
N ASP A 960 -34.89 30.97 -10.36
CA ASP A 960 -35.57 31.48 -9.16
C ASP A 960 -36.97 32.05 -9.47
N ASP A 961 -37.22 32.46 -10.71
CA ASP A 961 -38.53 32.87 -11.25
C ASP A 961 -39.48 31.68 -11.56
N GLN A 962 -39.08 30.46 -11.16
CA GLN A 962 -39.76 29.19 -11.40
C GLN A 962 -39.75 28.69 -12.85
N SER A 963 -39.10 29.42 -13.77
CA SER A 963 -38.84 28.93 -15.12
C SER A 963 -37.77 27.83 -15.12
N HIS A 964 -37.65 27.10 -16.22
CA HIS A 964 -36.64 26.06 -16.36
C HIS A 964 -36.13 25.98 -17.79
N SER A 965 -34.83 25.72 -17.93
CA SER A 965 -34.21 25.56 -19.25
C SER A 965 -33.25 24.37 -19.27
N ILE A 966 -33.09 23.80 -20.47
CA ILE A 966 -32.04 22.82 -20.75
C ILE A 966 -30.93 23.53 -21.50
N ILE A 967 -29.81 23.77 -20.82
CA ILE A 967 -28.68 24.49 -21.36
C ILE A 967 -27.70 23.47 -21.96
N GLY A 968 -27.68 23.39 -23.29
CA GLY A 968 -26.71 22.59 -24.04
C GLY A 968 -25.39 23.35 -24.21
N THR A 969 -24.26 22.72 -23.87
CA THR A 969 -22.89 23.26 -23.97
C THR A 969 -22.50 24.34 -22.94
N SER A 970 -21.20 24.60 -22.84
CA SER A 970 -20.56 25.30 -21.72
C SER A 970 -20.86 26.78 -21.62
N ASP A 971 -21.00 27.49 -22.75
CA ASP A 971 -20.89 28.96 -22.78
C ASP A 971 -22.20 29.70 -22.40
N LEU A 972 -23.18 28.94 -21.94
CA LEU A 972 -24.53 29.38 -21.60
C LEU A 972 -24.84 29.15 -20.11
N ILE A 973 -23.86 28.72 -19.32
CA ILE A 973 -24.01 28.50 -17.88
C ILE A 973 -22.71 28.83 -17.13
N ARG A 974 -22.80 29.45 -15.95
CA ARG A 974 -21.64 29.73 -15.08
C ARG A 974 -21.98 29.60 -13.60
N PRO A 975 -20.98 29.40 -12.71
CA PRO A 975 -21.22 29.53 -11.28
C PRO A 975 -21.84 30.89 -10.95
N TYR A 976 -22.86 30.91 -10.09
CA TYR A 976 -23.51 32.15 -9.68
C TYR A 976 -22.53 33.06 -8.95
N GLN A 977 -22.41 34.31 -9.42
CA GLN A 977 -21.69 35.35 -8.70
C GLN A 977 -22.69 36.15 -7.87
N PRO A 978 -22.54 36.24 -6.54
CA PRO A 978 -23.39 37.08 -5.71
C PRO A 978 -23.45 38.50 -6.25
N TYR A 979 -24.62 39.12 -6.22
CA TYR A 979 -24.76 40.52 -6.58
C TYR A 979 -23.98 41.41 -5.59
N TYR A 980 -23.49 42.56 -6.04
CA TYR A 980 -22.80 43.51 -5.16
C TYR A 980 -23.32 44.93 -5.33
N VAL A 981 -23.18 45.74 -4.28
CA VAL A 981 -23.58 47.15 -4.29
C VAL A 981 -22.79 47.91 -5.36
N GLY A 982 -23.50 48.64 -6.22
CA GLY A 982 -22.98 49.34 -7.39
C GLY A 982 -23.03 48.53 -8.69
N GLU A 983 -23.54 47.29 -8.65
CA GLU A 983 -23.77 46.48 -9.85
C GLU A 983 -25.05 46.91 -10.58
N GLU A 984 -24.97 46.98 -11.92
CA GLU A 984 -26.10 47.21 -12.80
C GLU A 984 -26.80 45.87 -13.11
N VAL A 985 -28.10 45.80 -12.85
CA VAL A 985 -28.92 44.61 -13.07
C VAL A 985 -30.26 45.02 -13.67
N GLU A 986 -30.94 44.05 -14.27
CA GLU A 986 -32.26 44.21 -14.85
C GLU A 986 -33.31 43.68 -13.86
N LEU A 987 -34.32 44.50 -13.55
CA LEU A 987 -35.44 44.17 -12.66
C LEU A 987 -36.69 43.84 -13.46
N PHE A 988 -37.31 42.69 -13.16
CA PHE A 988 -38.60 42.29 -13.70
C PHE A 988 -39.75 42.99 -12.97
N MET A 989 -40.57 43.74 -13.71
CA MET A 989 -41.71 44.48 -13.18
C MET A 989 -42.99 43.72 -13.55
N GLY A 990 -43.43 42.85 -12.65
CA GLY A 990 -44.50 41.86 -12.88
C GLY A 990 -45.77 42.41 -13.52
N ASP A 991 -46.02 41.95 -14.76
CA ASP A 991 -47.30 41.66 -15.44
C ASP A 991 -47.19 41.85 -16.97
N ASP A 992 -46.21 42.62 -17.47
CA ASP A 992 -46.06 42.97 -18.89
C ASP A 992 -44.67 42.60 -19.50
N ASP A 993 -43.91 41.70 -18.88
CA ASP A 993 -42.51 41.40 -19.24
C ASP A 993 -41.62 42.67 -19.32
N LEU A 994 -42.01 43.73 -18.60
CA LEU A 994 -41.28 44.99 -18.55
C LEU A 994 -40.04 44.82 -17.67
N VAL A 995 -38.89 45.12 -18.25
CA VAL A 995 -37.60 45.03 -17.60
C VAL A 995 -37.01 46.42 -17.49
N GLU A 996 -36.68 46.86 -16.26
CA GLU A 996 -36.01 48.13 -16.00
C GLU A 996 -34.56 47.91 -15.57
N ILE A 997 -33.65 48.73 -16.10
CA ILE A 997 -32.26 48.73 -15.67
C ILE A 997 -32.15 49.50 -14.35
N GLY A 998 -31.48 48.91 -13.37
CA GLY A 998 -31.23 49.56 -12.10
C GLY A 998 -29.88 49.21 -11.50
N THR A 999 -29.40 50.10 -10.64
CA THR A 999 -28.16 49.91 -9.88
C THR A 999 -28.48 49.47 -8.46
N ILE A 1000 -27.83 48.41 -7.98
CA ILE A 1000 -27.96 47.96 -6.59
C ILE A 1000 -27.33 49.01 -5.67
N VAL A 1001 -28.11 49.57 -4.75
CA VAL A 1001 -27.65 50.59 -3.79
C VAL A 1001 -27.39 50.03 -2.40
N LYS A 1002 -27.99 48.88 -2.04
CA LYS A 1002 -27.81 48.24 -0.73
C LYS A 1002 -28.14 46.74 -0.78
N ASP A 1003 -27.36 45.94 -0.08
CA ASP A 1003 -27.59 44.52 0.20
C ASP A 1003 -28.23 44.38 1.59
N ASN A 1004 -29.38 43.71 1.69
CA ASN A 1004 -30.12 43.53 2.95
C ASN A 1004 -29.72 42.25 3.71
N HIS A 1005 -28.83 41.42 3.14
CA HIS A 1005 -28.34 40.16 3.71
C HIS A 1005 -29.42 39.07 3.92
N ASP A 1006 -30.54 39.15 3.20
CA ASP A 1006 -31.66 38.21 3.23
C ASP A 1006 -32.12 37.77 1.81
N ASP A 1007 -31.18 37.74 0.85
CA ASP A 1007 -31.44 37.55 -0.59
C ASP A 1007 -32.37 38.63 -1.20
N THR A 1008 -32.40 39.82 -0.58
CA THR A 1008 -33.02 41.02 -1.16
C THR A 1008 -32.07 42.21 -1.25
N PHE A 1009 -32.33 43.09 -2.21
CA PHE A 1009 -31.50 44.25 -2.53
C PHE A 1009 -32.35 45.50 -2.68
N ASP A 1010 -31.85 46.64 -2.21
CA ASP A 1010 -32.44 47.93 -2.57
C ASP A 1010 -31.78 48.39 -3.88
N MET A 1011 -32.59 48.79 -4.85
CA MET A 1011 -32.16 49.16 -6.21
C MET A 1011 -32.64 50.56 -6.58
N PHE A 1012 -31.83 51.30 -7.34
CA PHE A 1012 -32.22 52.54 -7.99
C PHE A 1012 -32.48 52.27 -9.48
N LEU A 1013 -33.71 52.48 -9.95
CA LEU A 1013 -34.10 52.26 -11.34
C LEU A 1013 -33.77 53.50 -12.17
N ASP A 1014 -32.91 53.35 -13.18
CA ASP A 1014 -32.36 54.49 -13.94
C ASP A 1014 -33.42 55.16 -14.83
N THR A 1015 -34.35 54.37 -15.35
CA THR A 1015 -35.44 54.83 -16.23
C THR A 1015 -36.55 55.55 -15.47
N ALA A 1016 -36.95 55.02 -14.32
CA ALA A 1016 -38.00 55.60 -13.50
C ALA A 1016 -37.49 56.67 -12.51
N GLY A 1017 -36.18 56.72 -12.24
CA GLY A 1017 -35.58 57.61 -11.25
C GLY A 1017 -36.07 57.32 -9.82
N GLU A 1018 -36.49 56.08 -9.55
CA GLU A 1018 -37.08 55.66 -8.29
C GLU A 1018 -36.24 54.59 -7.57
N MET A 1019 -36.37 54.51 -6.25
CA MET A 1019 -35.74 53.49 -5.44
C MET A 1019 -36.74 52.38 -5.13
N LYS A 1020 -36.42 51.14 -5.51
CA LYS A 1020 -37.12 49.92 -5.08
C LYS A 1020 -36.40 49.34 -3.87
N LEU A 1021 -37.16 49.01 -2.83
CA LEU A 1021 -36.62 48.44 -1.59
C LEU A 1021 -36.95 46.95 -1.54
N GLY A 1022 -36.00 46.15 -1.05
CA GLY A 1022 -36.23 44.72 -0.82
C GLY A 1022 -36.55 43.90 -2.08
N VAL A 1023 -35.92 44.23 -3.21
CA VAL A 1023 -36.03 43.47 -4.46
C VAL A 1023 -35.42 42.07 -4.26
N PRO A 1024 -36.19 40.98 -4.41
CA PRO A 1024 -35.65 39.64 -4.25
C PRO A 1024 -34.76 39.28 -5.43
N THR A 1025 -33.74 38.43 -5.20
CA THR A 1025 -32.83 37.96 -6.26
C THR A 1025 -33.50 37.27 -7.44
N GLY A 1026 -34.67 36.67 -7.24
CA GLY A 1026 -35.43 36.02 -8.31
C GLY A 1026 -36.02 36.99 -9.34
N ASP A 1027 -36.17 38.26 -8.97
CA ASP A 1027 -36.70 39.30 -9.85
C ASP A 1027 -35.58 40.05 -10.60
N MET A 1028 -34.31 39.69 -10.34
CA MET A 1028 -33.14 40.33 -10.91
C MET A 1028 -32.41 39.43 -11.91
N ARG A 1029 -31.87 40.00 -12.98
CA ARG A 1029 -30.99 39.30 -13.92
C ARG A 1029 -29.84 40.18 -14.39
N ARG A 1030 -28.74 39.57 -14.86
CA ARG A 1030 -27.64 40.33 -15.48
C ARG A 1030 -27.84 40.42 -16.99
N PRO A 1031 -27.71 41.61 -17.60
CA PRO A 1031 -27.68 41.72 -19.06
C PRO A 1031 -26.46 40.97 -19.61
N ARG A 1032 -26.66 40.19 -20.69
CA ARG A 1032 -25.55 39.57 -21.42
C ARG A 1032 -24.94 40.61 -22.37
N LEU A 1033 -23.99 41.40 -21.85
CA LEU A 1033 -23.32 42.48 -22.59
C LEU A 1033 -22.43 41.99 -23.76
N ASP A 1034 -22.24 40.68 -23.92
CA ASP A 1034 -21.41 40.02 -24.94
C ASP A 1034 -22.07 39.89 -26.33
N LYS A 1035 -22.94 40.85 -26.72
CA LYS A 1035 -23.35 41.00 -28.13
C LYS A 1035 -22.11 41.39 -28.95
N ILE A 1036 -21.46 40.37 -29.52
CA ILE A 1036 -20.53 40.48 -30.65
C ILE A 1036 -21.32 41.13 -31.77
N ASP A 1037 -21.20 42.45 -31.89
CA ASP A 1037 -21.52 43.12 -33.12
C ASP A 1037 -20.51 42.62 -34.16
N SER A 1038 -21.00 41.86 -35.14
CA SER A 1038 -20.21 41.19 -36.19
C SER A 1038 -19.43 42.15 -37.11
N GLY A 1039 -19.31 43.43 -36.76
CA GLY A 1039 -18.36 44.32 -37.36
C GLY A 1039 -18.42 45.75 -36.85
N LYS A 1040 -17.84 46.04 -35.68
CA LYS A 1040 -16.80 47.07 -35.49
C LYS A 1040 -16.56 47.40 -34.01
N THR A 1041 -15.27 47.61 -33.75
CA THR A 1041 -14.62 48.33 -32.63
C THR A 1041 -14.62 47.71 -31.23
N GLU A 1042 -13.38 47.50 -30.79
CA GLU A 1042 -12.93 47.13 -29.45
C GLU A 1042 -13.56 48.02 -28.36
N THR A 1043 -14.39 47.41 -27.52
CA THR A 1043 -14.58 47.86 -26.13
C THR A 1043 -14.19 46.70 -25.23
N SER A 1044 -13.24 46.93 -24.33
CA SER A 1044 -12.81 45.92 -23.36
C SER A 1044 -13.95 45.68 -22.37
N ASN A 1045 -14.47 44.45 -22.35
CA ASN A 1045 -15.53 44.02 -21.45
C ASN A 1045 -14.99 43.87 -20.02
N LYS A 1046 -15.58 44.56 -19.04
CA LYS A 1046 -15.21 44.49 -17.61
C LYS A 1046 -15.71 43.19 -16.94
N TYR A 1047 -16.57 42.43 -17.60
CA TYR A 1047 -17.27 41.25 -17.06
C TYR A 1047 -16.97 39.94 -17.82
N ALA A 1048 -16.06 39.96 -18.79
CA ALA A 1048 -15.51 38.74 -19.39
C ALA A 1048 -14.33 38.23 -18.52
N PRO A 1049 -14.24 36.92 -18.22
CA PRO A 1049 -13.12 36.34 -17.45
C PRO A 1049 -11.74 36.58 -18.06
#